data_AF-A0A6G7T5J5-F1
#
_entry.id   AF-A0A6G7T5J5-F1
#
_cell.length_a   1.000
_cell.length_b   1.000
_cell.length_c   1.000
_cell.angle_alpha   90.00
_cell.angle_beta   90.00
_cell.angle_gamma   90.00
#
_symmetry.space_group_name_H-M   'P 1'
#
loop_
_entity.id
_entity.type
_entity.pdbx_description
1 polymer ?
#
loop_
_entity_poly.entity_id
_entity_poly.type
_entity_poly.pdbx_seq_one_letter_code
_entity_poly.pdbx_strand_id
1 'polypeptide(L)'
;MNDDAEQQPLTRIPPYARDQLAKAFVTALTHEDAGTRERAKDRARRWRGILDGLADGSLTVGSRTPVAGLPAWVTPEVVRGGFATGEASAGGPLQPYEKEAARRAGVPADRRALFVHALTEAGQADLCALLDDGRYEVSVPEEAALLTVAWLVRSGQVTEAVELVEVLEPFAGRLRFTPRPSAAPAPDASAVHRRTVADAGRALARRRPHAAVETQREALTVWQPFADELLVHWLETAEGERVLARTPDEGWYERGAALLHRYRLLAAAHTRCGKHRDPKENLGILRGALEETVAGRPLDARRIGLLRHAVASMVRRRGVPGSARHLTLRGRQAAQGALPSHHALAQLVLRRLGELPQDMGAADVEPLLVAVTEREHQETGLPVGAPVPASVRGVVEATLSAPLGTLVERGVVPSAEVLAELVPQLVAATTAQAWPDEALRTLMAANYRAFRNRRSLLLLHLERQVRVEDLPWVRAVSGQRGDEAGQEGAHAALRQLGELAVQGFPGTLLPNPLVRELGVLARQADLGAPMVEELAADIFMDTFSPKFLTAARIAGELLRGTLYERYYGIDYAHIRNLAIAEAGEALTRVYRPRTSPQFARLCTARAGASGRGSVAANGKVIEQAQILTTHNLATLVRQVGIAPEPGWEDLAGRCFRTVCRLVARVHHNPRPLATIKDAAYAWRQLIFFLALCTPAEQTRLLAGLDEETARHPAHVAARLAPALAGLQLVAAGGSFADDGTALGGRARRFLGWSTEKHWLRRLPTTREQTAG
;
A
#
# COMPACT_ATOMS: atom_id res chain seq x y z
N MET A 1 -2.22 -3.11 -0.04
CA MET A 1 -1.55 -4.38 0.32
C MET A 1 -0.13 -3.95 0.63
N ASN A 2 0.24 -3.87 1.91
CA ASN A 2 1.58 -3.42 2.31
C ASN A 2 2.55 -4.58 2.11
N ASP A 3 3.27 -4.59 0.99
CA ASP A 3 4.26 -5.64 0.73
C ASP A 3 5.63 -5.35 1.39
N ASP A 4 5.87 -4.13 1.86
CA ASP A 4 7.19 -3.73 2.40
C ASP A 4 7.38 -3.91 3.92
N ALA A 5 6.37 -4.39 4.67
CA ALA A 5 6.46 -4.48 6.13
C ALA A 5 7.02 -5.80 6.70
N GLU A 6 7.42 -6.78 5.88
CA GLU A 6 8.04 -8.02 6.38
C GLU A 6 9.16 -8.52 5.46
N GLN A 7 10.28 -7.79 5.44
CA GLN A 7 11.55 -8.32 4.93
C GLN A 7 12.21 -9.17 6.04
N GLN A 8 11.86 -10.45 6.06
CA GLN A 8 12.56 -11.50 6.83
C GLN A 8 13.84 -11.92 6.10
N PRO A 9 14.91 -12.35 6.82
CA PRO A 9 16.27 -12.45 6.29
C PRO A 9 16.40 -13.45 5.13
N LEU A 10 16.66 -12.96 3.91
CA LEU A 10 16.88 -13.73 2.68
C LEU A 10 18.31 -14.27 2.52
N THR A 11 19.12 -14.33 3.59
CA THR A 11 20.51 -14.82 3.53
C THR A 11 20.64 -16.30 3.13
N ARG A 12 19.53 -17.05 3.11
CA ARG A 12 19.45 -18.42 2.62
C ARG A 12 18.15 -18.62 1.84
N ILE A 13 18.26 -18.72 0.51
CA ILE A 13 17.11 -18.84 -0.41
C ILE A 13 16.18 -20.02 -0.06
N PRO A 14 16.68 -21.26 0.20
CA PRO A 14 15.80 -22.39 0.50
C PRO A 14 15.02 -22.26 1.83
N PRO A 15 15.62 -21.77 2.94
CA PRO A 15 14.88 -21.47 4.17
C PRO A 15 13.70 -20.50 4.00
N TYR A 16 13.85 -19.39 3.26
CA TYR A 16 12.74 -18.45 3.06
C TYR A 16 11.54 -19.11 2.35
N ALA A 17 11.80 -19.83 1.25
CA ALA A 17 10.76 -20.53 0.50
C ALA A 17 10.05 -21.59 1.37
N ARG A 18 10.80 -22.32 2.20
CA ARG A 18 10.25 -23.28 3.18
C ARG A 18 9.40 -22.60 4.26
N ASP A 19 9.83 -21.45 4.78
CA ASP A 19 9.06 -20.69 5.78
C ASP A 19 7.74 -20.17 5.20
N GLN A 20 7.75 -19.69 3.95
CA GLN A 20 6.53 -19.26 3.25
C GLN A 20 5.58 -20.42 2.99
N LEU A 21 6.11 -21.59 2.61
CA LEU A 21 5.32 -22.83 2.48
C LEU A 21 4.68 -23.21 3.83
N ALA A 22 5.45 -23.20 4.92
CA ALA A 22 4.95 -23.53 6.26
C ALA A 22 3.84 -22.56 6.70
N LYS A 23 4.01 -21.25 6.52
CA LYS A 23 2.98 -20.24 6.81
C LYS A 23 1.70 -20.47 6.01
N ALA A 24 1.83 -20.76 4.71
CA ALA A 24 0.69 -21.07 3.86
C ALA A 24 -0.04 -22.34 4.31
N PHE A 25 0.71 -23.37 4.70
CA PHE A 25 0.16 -24.63 5.21
C PHE A 25 -0.60 -24.45 6.52
N VAL A 26 -0.04 -23.73 7.49
CA VAL A 26 -0.72 -23.40 8.75
C VAL A 26 -2.02 -22.65 8.47
N THR A 27 -1.99 -21.63 7.62
CA THR A 27 -3.19 -20.85 7.26
C THR A 27 -4.25 -21.71 6.58
N ALA A 28 -3.85 -22.65 5.72
CA ALA A 28 -4.78 -23.54 5.03
C ALA A 28 -5.50 -24.50 5.99
N LEU A 29 -4.88 -24.84 7.12
CA LEU A 29 -5.45 -25.73 8.14
C LEU A 29 -6.27 -25.01 9.20
N THR A 30 -5.82 -23.83 9.66
CA THR A 30 -6.35 -23.23 10.90
C THR A 30 -7.27 -22.03 10.68
N HIS A 31 -7.32 -21.44 9.48
CA HIS A 31 -8.07 -20.22 9.26
C HIS A 31 -9.59 -20.46 9.21
N GLU A 32 -10.38 -19.63 9.89
CA GLU A 32 -11.84 -19.79 10.04
C GLU A 32 -12.59 -19.62 8.71
N ASP A 33 -12.19 -18.65 7.88
CA ASP A 33 -12.77 -18.40 6.55
C ASP A 33 -12.34 -19.43 5.49
N ALA A 34 -13.33 -20.10 4.86
CA ALA A 34 -13.11 -21.13 3.84
C ALA A 34 -12.40 -20.60 2.58
N GLY A 35 -12.75 -19.40 2.12
CA GLY A 35 -12.09 -18.79 0.96
C GLY A 35 -10.61 -18.47 1.22
N THR A 36 -10.28 -18.10 2.45
CA THR A 36 -8.90 -17.86 2.88
C THR A 36 -8.11 -19.16 2.98
N ARG A 37 -8.72 -20.25 3.46
CA ARG A 37 -8.10 -21.58 3.43
C ARG A 37 -7.77 -22.01 1.99
N GLU A 38 -8.70 -21.83 1.06
CA GLU A 38 -8.47 -22.24 -0.34
C GLU A 38 -7.34 -21.43 -1.00
N ARG A 39 -7.35 -20.10 -0.85
CA ARG A 39 -6.22 -19.25 -1.29
C ARG A 39 -4.89 -19.66 -0.65
N ALA A 40 -4.90 -20.12 0.60
CA ALA A 40 -3.70 -20.58 1.28
C ALA A 40 -3.20 -21.92 0.72
N LYS A 41 -4.09 -22.86 0.37
CA LYS A 41 -3.71 -24.09 -0.35
C LYS A 41 -3.06 -23.77 -1.69
N ASP A 42 -3.59 -22.83 -2.46
CA ASP A 42 -3.00 -22.41 -3.74
C ASP A 42 -1.60 -21.81 -3.56
N ARG A 43 -1.41 -21.00 -2.52
CA ARG A 43 -0.08 -20.49 -2.16
C ARG A 43 0.87 -21.63 -1.77
N ALA A 44 0.41 -22.61 -0.99
CA ALA A 44 1.22 -23.75 -0.61
C ALA A 44 1.63 -24.59 -1.83
N ARG A 45 0.71 -24.85 -2.77
CA ARG A 45 1.02 -25.53 -4.04
C ARG A 45 2.10 -24.79 -4.84
N ARG A 46 1.98 -23.46 -4.98
CA ARG A 46 2.99 -22.65 -5.68
C ARG A 46 4.35 -22.69 -5.01
N TRP A 47 4.43 -22.54 -3.69
CA TRP A 47 5.71 -22.61 -2.97
C TRP A 47 6.35 -24.01 -3.03
N ARG A 48 5.54 -25.07 -3.05
CA ARG A 48 6.04 -26.42 -3.30
C ARG A 48 6.64 -26.56 -4.70
N GLY A 49 5.92 -26.13 -5.74
CA GLY A 49 6.43 -26.16 -7.11
C GLY A 49 7.75 -25.38 -7.28
N ILE A 50 7.90 -24.24 -6.58
CA ILE A 50 9.16 -23.49 -6.56
C ILE A 50 10.30 -24.31 -5.94
N LEU A 51 10.05 -25.01 -4.83
CA LEU A 51 11.07 -25.83 -4.17
C LEU A 51 11.45 -27.05 -5.01
N ASP A 52 10.48 -27.66 -5.69
CA ASP A 52 10.71 -28.80 -6.57
C ASP A 52 11.52 -28.35 -7.80
N GLY A 53 11.15 -27.23 -8.43
CA GLY A 53 11.88 -26.66 -9.56
C GLY A 53 13.31 -26.20 -9.22
N LEU A 54 13.55 -25.78 -7.98
CA LEU A 54 14.89 -25.51 -7.46
C LEU A 54 15.71 -26.81 -7.29
N ALA A 55 15.05 -27.92 -6.96
CA ALA A 55 15.71 -29.21 -6.73
C ALA A 55 16.04 -29.94 -8.04
N ASP A 56 15.18 -29.83 -9.06
CA ASP A 56 15.39 -30.45 -10.37
C ASP A 56 16.19 -29.57 -11.36
N GLY A 57 16.45 -28.31 -11.01
CA GLY A 57 17.25 -27.36 -11.80
C GLY A 57 16.46 -26.63 -12.89
N SER A 58 15.14 -26.82 -12.97
CA SER A 58 14.26 -26.07 -13.88
C SER A 58 14.10 -24.59 -13.47
N LEU A 59 14.42 -24.25 -12.20
CA LEU A 59 14.45 -22.90 -11.66
C LEU A 59 15.83 -22.49 -11.13
N THR A 60 16.28 -21.28 -11.49
CA THR A 60 17.48 -20.63 -10.96
C THR A 60 17.14 -19.29 -10.32
N VAL A 61 17.04 -19.24 -8.99
CA VAL A 61 16.78 -17.99 -8.24
C VAL A 61 18.02 -17.09 -8.24
N GLY A 62 17.81 -15.77 -8.32
CA GLY A 62 18.89 -14.78 -8.40
C GLY A 62 19.31 -14.46 -9.83
N SER A 63 18.74 -15.15 -10.83
CA SER A 63 19.00 -14.94 -12.26
C SER A 63 17.90 -14.14 -12.95
N ARG A 64 18.30 -13.39 -13.98
CA ARG A 64 17.45 -12.67 -14.92
C ARG A 64 16.71 -13.60 -15.89
N THR A 65 17.17 -14.85 -16.05
CA THR A 65 16.48 -15.92 -16.79
C THR A 65 16.21 -17.09 -15.85
N PRO A 66 15.28 -16.93 -14.88
CA PRO A 66 15.15 -17.87 -13.78
C PRO A 66 14.45 -19.18 -14.14
N VAL A 67 13.88 -19.30 -15.34
CA VAL A 67 13.14 -20.49 -15.79
C VAL A 67 13.85 -21.08 -17.01
N ALA A 68 14.20 -22.36 -16.93
CA ALA A 68 14.83 -23.06 -18.05
C ALA A 68 13.95 -23.02 -19.32
N GLY A 69 14.57 -22.74 -20.47
CA GLY A 69 13.89 -22.69 -21.77
C GLY A 69 13.02 -21.44 -22.01
N LEU A 70 12.97 -20.49 -21.07
CA LEU A 70 12.36 -19.18 -21.29
C LEU A 70 13.44 -18.10 -21.50
N PRO A 71 13.41 -17.36 -22.62
CA PRO A 71 14.35 -16.28 -22.86
C PRO A 71 14.03 -15.09 -21.94
N ALA A 72 15.01 -14.21 -21.76
CA ALA A 72 14.91 -13.08 -20.81
C ALA A 72 13.75 -12.12 -21.08
N TRP A 73 13.22 -12.06 -22.31
CA TRP A 73 12.11 -11.18 -22.66
C TRP A 73 10.74 -11.74 -22.25
N VAL A 74 10.63 -13.05 -21.99
CA VAL A 74 9.36 -13.65 -21.52
C VAL A 74 9.12 -13.23 -20.08
N THR A 75 7.91 -12.79 -19.79
CA THR A 75 7.46 -12.37 -18.46
C THR A 75 7.15 -13.60 -17.62
N PRO A 76 7.96 -13.95 -16.60
CA PRO A 76 7.64 -15.09 -15.73
C PRO A 76 6.47 -14.75 -14.78
N GLU A 77 5.70 -15.75 -14.36
CA GLU A 77 4.83 -15.60 -13.19
C GLU A 77 5.69 -15.62 -11.92
N VAL A 78 5.55 -14.57 -11.09
CA VAL A 78 6.40 -14.34 -9.92
C VAL A 78 5.55 -14.18 -8.65
N VAL A 79 5.94 -14.87 -7.57
CA VAL A 79 5.28 -14.76 -6.25
C VAL A 79 5.99 -13.74 -5.34
N ARG A 80 5.46 -13.57 -4.11
CA ARG A 80 6.05 -12.64 -3.12
C ARG A 80 7.51 -12.98 -2.86
N GLY A 81 8.35 -11.95 -2.77
CA GLY A 81 9.79 -12.11 -2.61
C GLY A 81 10.57 -12.25 -3.92
N GLY A 82 9.91 -12.16 -5.08
CA GLY A 82 10.58 -12.15 -6.40
C GLY A 82 10.91 -13.53 -6.97
N PHE A 83 10.29 -14.59 -6.47
CA PHE A 83 10.51 -15.96 -6.92
C PHE A 83 9.65 -16.29 -8.14
N ALA A 84 10.29 -16.70 -9.24
CA ALA A 84 9.58 -17.24 -10.40
C ALA A 84 8.96 -18.60 -10.06
N THR A 85 7.77 -18.87 -10.62
CA THR A 85 7.02 -20.12 -10.38
C THR A 85 7.40 -21.26 -11.33
N GLY A 86 8.09 -20.96 -12.43
CA GLY A 86 8.34 -21.88 -13.56
C GLY A 86 7.45 -21.62 -14.77
N GLU A 87 6.38 -20.86 -14.59
CA GLU A 87 5.44 -20.53 -15.67
C GLU A 87 5.66 -19.13 -16.25
N ALA A 88 5.23 -18.95 -17.49
CA ALA A 88 5.12 -17.63 -18.12
C ALA A 88 3.77 -16.99 -17.77
N SER A 89 3.75 -15.68 -17.50
CA SER A 89 2.52 -14.92 -17.23
C SER A 89 1.56 -14.90 -18.43
N ALA A 90 2.11 -14.92 -19.65
CA ALA A 90 1.37 -15.07 -20.90
C ALA A 90 1.02 -16.54 -21.23
N GLY A 91 1.35 -17.48 -20.34
CA GLY A 91 1.09 -18.92 -20.50
C GLY A 91 -0.29 -19.37 -20.01
N GLY A 92 -0.39 -20.64 -19.63
CA GLY A 92 -1.61 -21.24 -19.07
C GLY A 92 -2.74 -21.46 -20.07
N PRO A 93 -3.95 -21.84 -19.58
CA PRO A 93 -5.11 -22.11 -20.43
C PRO A 93 -5.56 -20.91 -21.27
N LEU A 94 -6.20 -21.20 -22.41
CA LEU A 94 -6.82 -20.18 -23.26
C LEU A 94 -7.85 -19.34 -22.50
N GLN A 95 -7.70 -18.03 -22.61
CA GLN A 95 -8.62 -17.04 -22.07
C GLN A 95 -9.92 -16.99 -22.91
N PRO A 96 -11.05 -16.53 -22.34
CA PRO A 96 -12.32 -16.44 -23.05
C PRO A 96 -12.23 -15.67 -24.38
N TYR A 97 -11.47 -14.58 -24.42
CA TYR A 97 -11.31 -13.78 -25.63
C TYR A 97 -10.45 -14.47 -26.70
N GLU A 98 -9.47 -15.32 -26.32
CA GLU A 98 -8.68 -16.12 -27.28
C GLU A 98 -9.58 -17.16 -27.96
N LYS A 99 -10.47 -17.80 -27.19
CA LYS A 99 -11.44 -18.76 -27.72
C LYS A 99 -12.41 -18.09 -28.71
N GLU A 100 -12.86 -16.88 -28.38
CA GLU A 100 -13.72 -16.10 -29.26
C GLU A 100 -12.98 -15.63 -30.52
N ALA A 101 -11.71 -15.24 -30.40
CA ALA A 101 -10.87 -14.94 -31.56
C ALA A 101 -10.72 -16.15 -32.50
N ALA A 102 -10.47 -17.35 -31.95
CA ALA A 102 -10.35 -18.57 -32.75
C ALA A 102 -11.67 -18.90 -33.48
N ARG A 103 -12.79 -18.74 -32.78
CA ARG A 103 -14.14 -18.91 -33.35
C ARG A 103 -14.40 -17.94 -34.51
N ARG A 104 -14.06 -16.66 -34.37
CA ARG A 104 -14.24 -15.65 -35.42
C ARG A 104 -13.33 -15.90 -36.63
N ALA A 105 -12.09 -16.31 -36.37
CA ALA A 105 -11.10 -16.62 -37.40
C ALA A 105 -11.37 -17.96 -38.12
N GLY A 106 -12.29 -18.79 -37.63
CA GLY A 106 -12.56 -20.11 -38.19
C GLY A 106 -11.40 -21.11 -38.01
N VAL A 107 -10.57 -20.91 -36.99
CA VAL A 107 -9.40 -21.76 -36.71
C VAL A 107 -9.59 -22.57 -35.41
N PRO A 108 -8.83 -23.67 -35.22
CA PRO A 108 -8.83 -24.39 -33.96
C PRO A 108 -8.55 -23.48 -32.76
N ALA A 109 -9.20 -23.77 -31.63
CA ALA A 109 -8.99 -23.05 -30.37
C ALA A 109 -7.67 -23.49 -29.72
N ASP A 110 -6.55 -23.10 -30.34
CA ASP A 110 -5.20 -23.20 -29.81
C ASP A 110 -4.34 -21.98 -30.23
N ARG A 111 -3.29 -21.68 -29.47
CA ARG A 111 -2.48 -20.47 -29.67
C ARG A 111 -1.65 -20.48 -30.95
N ARG A 112 -1.22 -21.67 -31.40
CA ARG A 112 -0.42 -21.82 -32.62
C ARG A 112 -1.27 -21.46 -33.84
N ALA A 113 -2.51 -21.95 -33.89
CA ALA A 113 -3.46 -21.64 -34.95
C ALA A 113 -3.80 -20.14 -35.00
N LEU A 114 -4.05 -19.52 -33.85
CA LEU A 114 -4.27 -18.07 -33.73
C LEU A 114 -3.05 -17.25 -34.20
N PHE A 115 -1.84 -17.65 -33.81
CA PHE A 115 -0.61 -16.99 -34.23
C PHE A 115 -0.43 -17.06 -35.76
N VAL A 116 -0.62 -18.24 -36.36
CA VAL A 116 -0.52 -18.40 -37.82
C VAL A 116 -1.59 -17.59 -38.54
N HIS A 117 -2.83 -17.60 -38.05
CA HIS A 117 -3.91 -16.79 -38.62
C HIS A 117 -3.57 -15.29 -38.61
N ALA A 118 -2.99 -14.79 -37.53
CA ALA A 118 -2.58 -13.39 -37.41
C ALA A 118 -1.54 -12.96 -38.46
N LEU A 119 -0.78 -13.89 -39.05
CA LEU A 119 0.20 -13.61 -40.11
C LEU A 119 -0.40 -13.67 -41.53
N THR A 120 -1.67 -14.06 -41.67
CA THR A 120 -2.38 -14.02 -42.96
C THR A 120 -2.85 -12.61 -43.30
N GLU A 121 -3.20 -12.35 -44.56
CA GLU A 121 -3.75 -11.05 -45.00
C GLU A 121 -4.98 -10.63 -44.18
N ALA A 122 -5.91 -11.56 -43.92
CA ALA A 122 -7.10 -11.30 -43.10
C ALA A 122 -6.73 -10.98 -41.64
N GLY A 123 -5.81 -11.74 -41.04
CA GLY A 123 -5.34 -11.50 -39.67
C GLY A 123 -4.58 -10.18 -39.53
N GLN A 124 -3.78 -9.80 -40.53
CA GLN A 124 -3.10 -8.51 -40.58
C GLN A 124 -4.09 -7.36 -40.71
N ALA A 125 -5.14 -7.50 -41.53
CA ALA A 125 -6.21 -6.50 -41.63
C ALA A 125 -6.94 -6.29 -40.28
N ASP A 126 -7.25 -7.36 -39.57
CA ASP A 126 -7.86 -7.29 -38.23
C ASP A 126 -6.95 -6.58 -37.21
N LEU A 127 -5.64 -6.88 -37.22
CA LEU A 127 -4.67 -6.22 -36.35
C LEU A 127 -4.48 -4.74 -36.68
N CYS A 128 -4.48 -4.38 -37.96
CA CYS A 128 -4.44 -2.98 -38.41
C CYS A 128 -5.69 -2.22 -37.97
N ALA A 129 -6.88 -2.82 -38.04
CA ALA A 129 -8.11 -2.19 -37.55
C ALA A 129 -8.02 -1.87 -36.04
N LEU A 130 -7.47 -2.78 -35.23
CA LEU A 130 -7.22 -2.53 -33.80
C LEU A 130 -6.21 -1.40 -33.58
N LEU A 131 -5.18 -1.30 -34.41
CA LEU A 131 -4.20 -0.22 -34.33
C LEU A 131 -4.84 1.14 -34.65
N ASP A 132 -5.75 1.18 -35.61
CA ASP A 132 -6.38 2.40 -36.09
C ASP A 132 -7.44 2.94 -35.11
N ASP A 133 -8.22 2.06 -34.49
CA ASP A 133 -9.25 2.47 -33.51
C ASP A 133 -8.75 2.53 -32.06
N GLY A 134 -7.59 1.95 -31.77
CA GLY A 134 -6.99 1.90 -30.43
C GLY A 134 -7.78 1.06 -29.43
N ARG A 135 -8.70 0.20 -29.87
CA ARG A 135 -9.64 -0.57 -29.03
C ARG A 135 -9.06 -1.93 -28.66
N TYR A 136 -7.92 -1.92 -28.00
CA TYR A 136 -7.28 -3.11 -27.46
C TYR A 136 -6.64 -2.86 -26.10
N GLU A 137 -6.47 -3.94 -25.36
CA GLU A 137 -5.76 -3.97 -24.08
C GLU A 137 -4.51 -4.83 -24.19
N VAL A 138 -3.44 -4.35 -23.56
CA VAL A 138 -2.22 -5.11 -23.30
C VAL A 138 -2.14 -5.33 -21.80
N SER A 139 -2.41 -6.56 -21.37
CA SER A 139 -2.38 -7.00 -19.97
C SER A 139 -1.03 -7.61 -19.60
N VAL A 140 -0.39 -8.27 -20.56
CA VAL A 140 1.00 -8.75 -20.49
C VAL A 140 1.76 -8.25 -21.71
N PRO A 141 3.05 -7.87 -21.59
CA PRO A 141 3.80 -7.26 -22.69
C PRO A 141 3.76 -8.05 -24.01
N GLU A 142 3.72 -9.38 -23.92
CA GLU A 142 3.69 -10.29 -25.07
C GLU A 142 2.48 -10.04 -26.00
N GLU A 143 1.34 -9.57 -25.48
CA GLU A 143 0.15 -9.27 -26.30
C GLU A 143 0.36 -8.09 -27.27
N ALA A 144 1.39 -7.27 -27.07
CA ALA A 144 1.74 -6.19 -27.99
C ALA A 144 2.50 -6.69 -29.23
N ALA A 145 3.06 -7.90 -29.21
CA ALA A 145 4.02 -8.35 -30.21
C ALA A 145 3.41 -8.45 -31.62
N LEU A 146 2.22 -9.07 -31.77
CA LEU A 146 1.57 -9.20 -33.08
C LEU A 146 1.05 -7.86 -33.63
N LEU A 147 0.61 -6.94 -32.75
CA LEU A 147 0.27 -5.58 -33.14
C LEU A 147 1.50 -4.83 -33.66
N THR A 148 2.68 -5.06 -33.06
CA THR A 148 3.94 -4.51 -33.58
C THR A 148 4.30 -5.11 -34.93
N VAL A 149 4.13 -6.42 -35.13
CA VAL A 149 4.32 -7.05 -36.46
C VAL A 149 3.42 -6.40 -37.50
N ALA A 150 2.12 -6.21 -37.20
CA ALA A 150 1.19 -5.56 -38.12
C ALA A 150 1.58 -4.11 -38.44
N TRP A 151 2.06 -3.38 -37.43
CA TRP A 151 2.58 -2.03 -37.63
C TRP A 151 3.82 -2.02 -38.53
N LEU A 152 4.78 -2.92 -38.33
CA LEU A 152 5.98 -3.01 -39.16
C LEU A 152 5.64 -3.33 -40.63
N VAL A 153 4.72 -4.29 -40.85
CA VAL A 153 4.26 -4.66 -42.19
C VAL A 153 3.60 -3.47 -42.90
N ARG A 154 2.64 -2.79 -42.27
CA ARG A 154 1.93 -1.66 -42.89
C ARG A 154 2.83 -0.43 -43.11
N SER A 155 3.88 -0.29 -42.31
CA SER A 155 4.89 0.78 -42.42
C SER A 155 6.05 0.43 -43.39
N GLY A 156 5.98 -0.71 -44.08
CA GLY A 156 6.99 -1.13 -45.07
C GLY A 156 8.28 -1.73 -44.49
N GLN A 157 8.36 -1.95 -43.17
CA GLN A 157 9.49 -2.55 -42.46
C GLN A 157 9.35 -4.08 -42.40
N VAL A 158 9.30 -4.71 -43.58
CA VAL A 158 9.01 -6.15 -43.72
C VAL A 158 10.14 -7.01 -43.15
N THR A 159 11.40 -6.58 -43.29
CA THR A 159 12.56 -7.31 -42.76
C THR A 159 12.49 -7.42 -41.24
N GLU A 160 12.25 -6.30 -40.56
CA GLU A 160 12.11 -6.24 -39.10
C GLU A 160 10.89 -7.04 -38.62
N ALA A 161 9.80 -7.06 -39.40
CA ALA A 161 8.63 -7.87 -39.10
C ALA A 161 8.95 -9.38 -39.16
N VAL A 162 9.67 -9.83 -40.20
CA VAL A 162 10.08 -11.24 -40.36
C VAL A 162 11.03 -11.65 -39.24
N GLU A 163 12.06 -10.85 -38.95
CA GLU A 163 13.00 -11.10 -37.84
C GLU A 163 12.26 -11.19 -36.50
N LEU A 164 11.28 -10.32 -36.26
CA LEU A 164 10.46 -10.37 -35.06
C LEU A 164 9.64 -11.67 -35.00
N VAL A 165 9.01 -12.09 -36.11
CA VAL A 165 8.25 -13.34 -36.17
C VAL A 165 9.13 -14.56 -35.88
N GLU A 166 10.36 -14.61 -36.41
CA GLU A 166 11.32 -15.69 -36.13
C GLU A 166 11.66 -15.81 -34.64
N VAL A 167 11.72 -14.69 -33.92
CA VAL A 167 11.94 -14.69 -32.46
C VAL A 167 10.72 -15.22 -31.70
N LEU A 168 9.50 -14.98 -32.21
CA LEU A 168 8.24 -15.32 -31.54
C LEU A 168 7.76 -16.75 -31.84
N GLU A 169 8.01 -17.25 -33.05
CA GLU A 169 7.52 -18.53 -33.59
C GLU A 169 7.77 -19.73 -32.67
N PRO A 170 8.94 -19.90 -32.03
CA PRO A 170 9.19 -21.02 -31.11
C PRO A 170 8.24 -21.05 -29.90
N PHE A 171 7.61 -19.92 -29.58
CA PHE A 171 6.72 -19.76 -28.43
C PHE A 171 5.23 -19.62 -28.82
N ALA A 172 4.90 -19.65 -30.12
CA ALA A 172 3.56 -19.41 -30.64
C ALA A 172 2.49 -20.36 -30.07
N GLY A 173 2.85 -21.60 -29.76
CA GLY A 173 1.92 -22.56 -29.13
C GLY A 173 1.77 -22.42 -27.61
N ARG A 174 2.66 -21.66 -26.96
CA ARG A 174 2.77 -21.58 -25.50
C ARG A 174 2.33 -20.23 -24.94
N LEU A 175 2.71 -19.13 -25.61
CA LEU A 175 2.50 -17.77 -25.13
C LEU A 175 1.35 -17.07 -25.83
N ARG A 176 0.64 -16.25 -25.08
CA ARG A 176 -0.45 -15.41 -25.54
C ARG A 176 0.09 -14.18 -26.25
N PHE A 177 0.07 -14.22 -27.58
CA PHE A 177 0.42 -13.08 -28.45
C PHE A 177 -0.82 -12.38 -29.04
N THR A 178 -1.97 -13.05 -29.05
CA THR A 178 -3.23 -12.48 -29.58
C THR A 178 -3.67 -11.30 -28.71
N PRO A 179 -3.83 -10.10 -29.29
CA PRO A 179 -4.26 -8.92 -28.54
C PRO A 179 -5.68 -9.10 -28.02
N ARG A 180 -5.99 -8.46 -26.89
CA ARG A 180 -7.33 -8.46 -26.31
C ARG A 180 -8.11 -7.27 -26.85
N PRO A 181 -9.23 -7.47 -27.57
CA PRO A 181 -10.11 -6.36 -27.94
C PRO A 181 -10.72 -5.70 -26.70
N SER A 182 -10.90 -4.38 -26.75
CA SER A 182 -11.58 -3.59 -25.70
C SER A 182 -12.81 -2.87 -26.27
N ALA A 183 -13.76 -2.54 -25.39
CA ALA A 183 -14.96 -1.79 -25.78
C ALA A 183 -14.70 -0.28 -25.88
N ALA A 184 -13.68 0.22 -25.18
CA ALA A 184 -13.29 1.62 -25.12
C ALA A 184 -11.86 1.82 -25.66
N PRO A 185 -11.55 3.00 -26.22
CA PRO A 185 -10.18 3.36 -26.55
C PRO A 185 -9.35 3.55 -25.27
N ALA A 186 -8.02 3.61 -25.43
CA ALA A 186 -7.11 3.84 -24.31
C ALA A 186 -7.45 5.14 -23.53
N PRO A 187 -7.34 5.14 -22.19
CA PRO A 187 -7.58 6.33 -21.37
C PRO A 187 -6.71 7.53 -21.76
N ASP A 188 -7.26 8.74 -21.62
CA ASP A 188 -6.49 9.98 -21.69
C ASP A 188 -5.36 9.99 -20.64
N ALA A 189 -4.18 10.45 -21.04
CA ALA A 189 -2.96 10.46 -20.25
C ALA A 189 -2.95 11.50 -19.13
N SER A 190 -3.86 12.48 -19.17
CA SER A 190 -3.83 13.65 -18.28
C SER A 190 -4.38 13.39 -16.86
N ALA A 191 -5.21 12.35 -16.70
CA ALA A 191 -5.85 12.00 -15.44
C ALA A 191 -5.53 10.55 -15.05
N VAL A 192 -5.21 10.34 -13.78
CA VAL A 192 -5.00 8.99 -13.22
C VAL A 192 -6.00 8.76 -12.10
N HIS A 193 -6.26 7.48 -11.81
CA HIS A 193 -7.10 7.07 -10.69
C HIS A 193 -6.46 5.90 -9.97
N ARG A 194 -6.63 5.86 -8.64
CA ARG A 194 -6.06 4.80 -7.81
C ARG A 194 -6.83 3.48 -7.92
N ARG A 195 -8.13 3.57 -8.15
CA ARG A 195 -9.04 2.43 -8.30
C ARG A 195 -10.06 2.72 -9.37
N THR A 196 -10.42 1.68 -10.10
CA THR A 196 -11.61 1.74 -10.96
C THR A 196 -12.87 1.77 -10.11
N VAL A 197 -13.98 2.21 -10.70
CA VAL A 197 -15.32 2.10 -10.09
C VAL A 197 -15.62 0.63 -9.75
N ALA A 198 -15.25 -0.32 -10.62
CA ALA A 198 -15.43 -1.75 -10.34
C ALA A 198 -14.65 -2.23 -9.11
N ASP A 199 -13.43 -1.74 -8.90
CA ASP A 199 -12.62 -2.07 -7.71
C ASP A 199 -13.28 -1.57 -6.43
N ALA A 200 -13.78 -0.33 -6.44
CA ALA A 200 -14.53 0.23 -5.31
C ALA A 200 -15.82 -0.57 -5.06
N GLY A 201 -16.56 -0.89 -6.14
CA GLY A 201 -17.76 -1.72 -6.08
C GLY A 201 -17.47 -3.09 -5.44
N ARG A 202 -16.44 -3.80 -5.91
CA ARG A 202 -15.99 -5.08 -5.30
C ARG A 202 -15.58 -4.92 -3.83
N ALA A 203 -14.91 -3.83 -3.47
CA ALA A 203 -14.49 -3.57 -2.10
C ALA A 203 -15.68 -3.33 -1.16
N LEU A 204 -16.71 -2.60 -1.61
CA LEU A 204 -17.94 -2.37 -0.86
C LEU A 204 -18.81 -3.63 -0.79
N ALA A 205 -18.95 -4.38 -1.89
CA ALA A 205 -19.71 -5.62 -1.95
C ALA A 205 -19.18 -6.71 -0.99
N ARG A 206 -17.86 -6.73 -0.73
CA ARG A 206 -17.23 -7.67 0.23
C ARG A 206 -17.51 -7.32 1.70
N ARG A 207 -17.99 -6.13 2.01
CA ARG A 207 -18.26 -5.73 3.40
C ARG A 207 -19.43 -6.53 3.96
N ARG A 208 -19.28 -7.04 5.17
CA ARG A 208 -20.34 -7.78 5.89
C ARG A 208 -20.90 -6.93 7.03
N PRO A 209 -22.15 -7.20 7.47
CA PRO A 209 -22.67 -6.63 8.70
C PRO A 209 -21.76 -6.96 9.88
N HIS A 210 -21.48 -5.98 10.75
CA HIS A 210 -20.68 -6.20 11.93
C HIS A 210 -21.54 -6.85 13.01
N ALA A 211 -21.29 -8.13 13.33
CA ALA A 211 -22.13 -8.93 14.21
C ALA A 211 -22.46 -8.22 15.54
N ALA A 212 -21.46 -7.64 16.22
CA ALA A 212 -21.71 -6.96 17.50
C ALA A 212 -22.61 -5.72 17.38
N VAL A 213 -22.53 -4.98 16.26
CA VAL A 213 -23.37 -3.78 16.02
C VAL A 213 -24.80 -4.21 15.74
N GLU A 214 -24.97 -5.25 14.93
CA GLU A 214 -26.28 -5.82 14.62
C GLU A 214 -26.93 -6.47 15.84
N THR A 215 -26.17 -7.19 16.68
CA THR A 215 -26.62 -7.72 17.98
C THR A 215 -27.03 -6.60 18.93
N GLN A 216 -26.26 -5.51 18.99
CA GLN A 216 -26.61 -4.35 19.79
C GLN A 216 -27.89 -3.69 19.29
N ARG A 217 -28.04 -3.48 17.98
CA ARG A 217 -29.25 -2.90 17.39
C ARG A 217 -30.48 -3.72 17.78
N GLU A 218 -30.44 -5.04 17.57
CA GLU A 218 -31.52 -5.95 17.96
C GLU A 218 -31.82 -5.87 19.46
N ALA A 219 -30.78 -5.78 20.31
CA ALA A 219 -30.97 -5.61 21.74
C ALA A 219 -31.69 -4.28 22.08
N LEU A 220 -31.36 -3.18 21.41
CA LEU A 220 -31.95 -1.86 21.67
C LEU A 220 -33.37 -1.72 21.10
N THR A 221 -33.63 -2.26 19.90
CA THR A 221 -34.90 -2.03 19.20
C THR A 221 -35.95 -3.10 19.46
N VAL A 222 -35.56 -4.30 19.88
CA VAL A 222 -36.47 -5.43 20.13
C VAL A 222 -36.49 -5.80 21.60
N TRP A 223 -35.34 -6.26 22.12
CA TRP A 223 -35.30 -6.93 23.42
C TRP A 223 -35.46 -5.99 24.61
N GLN A 224 -34.97 -4.76 24.50
CA GLN A 224 -35.10 -3.77 25.54
C GLN A 224 -36.52 -3.23 25.70
N PRO A 225 -37.25 -2.86 24.64
CA PRO A 225 -38.68 -2.56 24.71
C PRO A 225 -39.49 -3.73 25.27
N PHE A 226 -39.27 -4.95 24.77
CA PHE A 226 -39.97 -6.13 25.27
C PHE A 226 -39.67 -6.41 26.76
N ALA A 227 -38.44 -6.19 27.21
CA ALA A 227 -38.09 -6.32 28.62
C ALA A 227 -38.82 -5.31 29.51
N ASP A 228 -39.19 -4.14 28.97
CA ASP A 228 -39.96 -3.17 29.73
C ASP A 228 -41.45 -3.53 29.77
N GLU A 229 -42.00 -4.10 28.70
CA GLU A 229 -43.37 -4.64 28.72
C GLU A 229 -43.52 -5.73 29.80
N LEU A 230 -42.55 -6.65 29.88
CA LEU A 230 -42.50 -7.64 30.95
C LEU A 230 -42.34 -7.00 32.34
N LEU A 231 -41.53 -5.95 32.45
CA LEU A 231 -41.35 -5.24 33.72
C LEU A 231 -42.65 -4.55 34.15
N VAL A 232 -43.34 -3.87 33.23
CA VAL A 232 -44.66 -3.24 33.47
C VAL A 232 -45.64 -4.29 33.97
N HIS A 233 -45.73 -5.43 33.28
CA HIS A 233 -46.63 -6.52 33.64
C HIS A 233 -46.38 -7.05 35.07
N TRP A 234 -45.12 -7.21 35.46
CA TRP A 234 -44.77 -7.63 36.83
C TRP A 234 -45.05 -6.56 37.88
N LEU A 235 -44.86 -5.28 37.55
CA LEU A 235 -45.13 -4.16 38.46
C LEU A 235 -46.62 -3.99 38.77
N GLU A 236 -47.54 -4.50 37.93
CA GLU A 236 -48.99 -4.54 38.25
C GLU A 236 -49.29 -5.33 39.55
N THR A 237 -48.47 -6.33 39.85
CA THR A 237 -48.59 -7.19 41.05
C THR A 237 -47.85 -6.64 42.28
N ALA A 238 -47.16 -5.50 42.13
CA ALA A 238 -46.30 -4.95 43.16
C ALA A 238 -47.05 -4.03 44.11
N GLU A 239 -46.61 -4.02 45.37
CA GLU A 239 -46.91 -2.98 46.35
C GLU A 239 -45.57 -2.43 46.85
N GLY A 240 -45.33 -1.12 46.63
CA GLY A 240 -44.00 -0.56 46.72
C GLY A 240 -43.03 -1.24 45.73
N GLU A 241 -41.88 -1.70 46.21
CA GLU A 241 -40.88 -2.42 45.38
C GLU A 241 -41.06 -3.96 45.39
N ARG A 242 -42.11 -4.47 46.05
CA ARG A 242 -42.30 -5.91 46.27
C ARG A 242 -43.31 -6.51 45.30
N VAL A 243 -42.80 -7.17 44.26
CA VAL A 243 -43.58 -7.94 43.27
C VAL A 243 -44.25 -9.15 43.93
N LEU A 244 -45.45 -9.51 43.43
CA LEU A 244 -46.38 -10.49 44.02
C LEU A 244 -46.82 -10.14 45.45
N ALA A 245 -47.00 -8.85 45.73
CA ALA A 245 -47.69 -8.41 46.95
C ALA A 245 -49.21 -8.37 46.74
N ARG A 246 -49.66 -8.10 45.51
CA ARG A 246 -51.05 -8.20 45.08
C ARG A 246 -51.29 -9.53 44.38
N THR A 247 -52.43 -10.15 44.64
CA THR A 247 -52.86 -11.38 43.97
C THR A 247 -53.23 -11.06 42.52
N PRO A 248 -52.61 -11.74 41.51
CA PRO A 248 -52.99 -11.56 40.11
C PRO A 248 -54.44 -12.00 39.85
N ASP A 249 -55.16 -11.23 39.02
CA ASP A 249 -56.50 -11.58 38.54
C ASP A 249 -56.43 -12.40 37.23
N GLU A 250 -57.58 -12.91 36.77
CA GLU A 250 -57.67 -13.72 35.54
C GLU A 250 -57.15 -12.95 34.32
N GLY A 251 -57.48 -11.65 34.20
CA GLY A 251 -57.01 -10.79 33.12
C GLY A 251 -55.49 -10.60 33.10
N TRP A 252 -54.81 -10.63 34.25
CA TRP A 252 -53.35 -10.62 34.32
C TRP A 252 -52.77 -11.90 33.70
N TYR A 253 -53.33 -13.07 33.99
CA TYR A 253 -52.87 -14.33 33.40
C TYR A 253 -53.03 -14.35 31.88
N GLU A 254 -54.14 -13.84 31.35
CA GLU A 254 -54.36 -13.73 29.90
C GLU A 254 -53.32 -12.82 29.22
N ARG A 255 -53.07 -11.62 29.78
CA ARG A 255 -52.04 -10.70 29.27
C ARG A 255 -50.63 -11.31 29.36
N GLY A 256 -50.35 -12.04 30.44
CA GLY A 256 -49.11 -12.78 30.63
C GLY A 256 -48.89 -13.85 29.55
N ALA A 257 -49.92 -14.66 29.27
CA ALA A 257 -49.89 -15.65 28.20
C ALA A 257 -49.65 -15.02 26.81
N ALA A 258 -50.29 -13.88 26.54
CA ALA A 258 -50.07 -13.12 25.30
C ALA A 258 -48.63 -12.58 25.17
N LEU A 259 -48.04 -12.07 26.26
CA LEU A 259 -46.64 -11.63 26.30
C LEU A 259 -45.66 -12.78 26.02
N LEU A 260 -45.93 -13.99 26.57
CA LEU A 260 -45.13 -15.18 26.30
C LEU A 260 -45.27 -15.65 24.85
N HIS A 261 -46.45 -15.54 24.25
CA HIS A 261 -46.63 -15.81 22.82
C HIS A 261 -45.82 -14.82 21.97
N ARG A 262 -45.90 -13.52 22.28
CA ARG A 262 -45.12 -12.48 21.60
C ARG A 262 -43.61 -12.71 21.74
N TYR A 263 -43.12 -13.13 22.90
CA TYR A 263 -41.72 -13.52 23.07
C TYR A 263 -41.29 -14.60 22.08
N ARG A 264 -42.10 -15.65 21.87
CA ARG A 264 -41.77 -16.75 20.95
C ARG A 264 -41.66 -16.25 19.51
N LEU A 265 -42.57 -15.36 19.10
CA LEU A 265 -42.51 -14.72 17.77
C LEU A 265 -41.24 -13.88 17.61
N LEU A 266 -40.93 -13.04 18.61
CA LEU A 266 -39.71 -12.22 18.59
C LEU A 266 -38.44 -13.08 18.59
N ALA A 267 -38.39 -14.14 19.38
CA ALA A 267 -37.24 -15.04 19.47
C ALA A 267 -37.00 -15.84 18.19
N ALA A 268 -38.06 -16.15 17.44
CA ALA A 268 -37.94 -16.79 16.13
C ALA A 268 -37.43 -15.81 15.06
N ALA A 269 -37.89 -14.56 15.08
CA ALA A 269 -37.52 -13.54 14.09
C ALA A 269 -36.15 -12.88 14.36
N HIS A 270 -35.75 -12.76 15.63
CA HIS A 270 -34.60 -11.98 16.09
C HIS A 270 -33.60 -12.88 16.80
N THR A 271 -32.59 -13.35 16.06
CA THR A 271 -31.67 -14.41 16.51
C THR A 271 -30.27 -13.91 16.87
N ARG A 272 -29.96 -12.63 16.68
CA ARG A 272 -28.59 -12.09 16.80
C ARG A 272 -28.19 -11.79 18.24
N CYS A 273 -29.14 -11.39 19.08
CA CYS A 273 -28.90 -11.13 20.50
C CYS A 273 -29.35 -12.35 21.31
N GLY A 274 -28.41 -13.09 21.91
CA GLY A 274 -28.76 -14.29 22.69
C GLY A 274 -29.19 -14.06 24.14
N LYS A 275 -28.99 -12.84 24.68
CA LYS A 275 -29.11 -12.57 26.13
C LYS A 275 -30.49 -12.86 26.72
N HIS A 276 -31.55 -12.75 25.94
CA HIS A 276 -32.92 -13.05 26.38
C HIS A 276 -33.18 -14.55 26.67
N ARG A 277 -32.26 -15.44 26.27
CA ARG A 277 -32.33 -16.89 26.52
C ARG A 277 -31.60 -17.31 27.79
N ASP A 278 -30.67 -16.49 28.29
CA ASP A 278 -29.91 -16.81 29.50
C ASP A 278 -30.83 -16.69 30.73
N PRO A 279 -31.09 -17.77 31.48
CA PRO A 279 -31.93 -17.73 32.68
C PRO A 279 -31.33 -16.91 33.82
N LYS A 280 -30.05 -16.51 33.74
CA LYS A 280 -29.37 -15.67 34.74
C LYS A 280 -29.50 -14.17 34.46
N GLU A 281 -29.87 -13.78 33.23
CA GLU A 281 -30.09 -12.38 32.86
C GLU A 281 -31.48 -11.92 33.31
N ASN A 282 -31.64 -10.64 33.66
CA ASN A 282 -32.89 -10.11 34.23
C ASN A 282 -34.13 -10.42 33.35
N LEU A 283 -34.00 -10.30 32.03
CA LEU A 283 -35.09 -10.65 31.10
C LEU A 283 -35.44 -12.14 31.15
N GLY A 284 -34.43 -13.02 31.24
CA GLY A 284 -34.64 -14.46 31.38
C GLY A 284 -35.33 -14.83 32.68
N ILE A 285 -34.98 -14.14 33.78
CA ILE A 285 -35.60 -14.32 35.10
C ILE A 285 -37.08 -13.90 35.06
N LEU A 286 -37.40 -12.70 34.56
CA LEU A 286 -38.78 -12.21 34.48
C LEU A 286 -39.66 -13.09 33.59
N ARG A 287 -39.15 -13.51 32.44
CA ARG A 287 -39.84 -14.44 31.52
C ARG A 287 -40.05 -15.81 32.15
N GLY A 288 -38.98 -16.40 32.70
CA GLY A 288 -39.04 -17.74 33.29
C GLY A 288 -39.98 -17.82 34.49
N ALA A 289 -40.02 -16.77 35.31
CA ALA A 289 -41.03 -16.68 36.38
C ALA A 289 -42.45 -16.61 35.80
N LEU A 290 -42.67 -15.86 34.71
CA LEU A 290 -43.99 -15.69 34.10
C LEU A 290 -44.49 -16.99 33.48
N GLU A 291 -43.60 -17.77 32.85
CA GLU A 291 -43.91 -19.09 32.27
C GLU A 291 -44.42 -20.07 33.32
N GLU A 292 -43.84 -20.07 34.52
CA GLU A 292 -44.26 -20.94 35.61
C GLU A 292 -45.59 -20.48 36.21
N THR A 293 -45.71 -19.18 36.46
CA THR A 293 -46.94 -18.58 37.02
C THR A 293 -48.14 -18.79 36.09
N VAL A 294 -47.99 -18.52 34.79
CA VAL A 294 -49.06 -18.73 33.79
C VAL A 294 -49.40 -20.21 33.62
N ALA A 295 -48.45 -21.11 33.82
CA ALA A 295 -48.69 -22.55 33.78
C ALA A 295 -49.28 -23.12 35.09
N GLY A 296 -49.67 -22.27 36.04
CA GLY A 296 -50.25 -22.69 37.32
C GLY A 296 -49.25 -23.36 38.27
N ARG A 297 -47.94 -23.24 38.02
CA ARG A 297 -46.88 -23.82 38.87
C ARG A 297 -46.42 -22.79 39.92
N PRO A 298 -46.34 -23.16 41.22
CA PRO A 298 -45.89 -22.24 42.26
C PRO A 298 -44.40 -21.91 42.08
N LEU A 299 -44.04 -20.63 42.29
CA LEU A 299 -42.64 -20.20 42.32
C LEU A 299 -42.01 -20.55 43.66
N ASP A 300 -40.86 -21.22 43.65
CA ASP A 300 -40.07 -21.46 44.87
C ASP A 300 -39.48 -20.16 45.45
N ALA A 301 -39.05 -20.21 46.71
CA ALA A 301 -38.50 -19.05 47.42
C ALA A 301 -37.30 -18.40 46.71
N ARG A 302 -36.47 -19.19 46.02
CA ARG A 302 -35.31 -18.71 45.29
C ARG A 302 -35.73 -17.93 44.04
N ARG A 303 -36.67 -18.47 43.25
CA ARG A 303 -37.21 -17.83 42.04
C ARG A 303 -37.94 -16.53 42.38
N ILE A 304 -38.70 -16.50 43.48
CA ILE A 304 -39.31 -15.26 43.99
C ILE A 304 -38.24 -14.23 44.35
N GLY A 305 -37.18 -14.63 45.05
CA GLY A 305 -36.06 -13.75 45.39
C GLY A 305 -35.35 -13.18 44.16
N LEU A 306 -35.07 -14.02 43.16
CA LEU A 306 -34.47 -13.60 41.89
C LEU A 306 -35.37 -12.65 41.11
N LEU A 307 -36.67 -12.93 41.03
CA LEU A 307 -37.65 -12.06 40.36
C LEU A 307 -37.67 -10.66 41.00
N ARG A 308 -37.79 -10.60 42.33
CA ARG A 308 -37.80 -9.32 43.07
C ARG A 308 -36.49 -8.56 42.87
N HIS A 309 -35.35 -9.25 42.93
CA HIS A 309 -34.04 -8.64 42.69
C HIS A 309 -33.92 -8.08 41.26
N ALA A 310 -34.34 -8.86 40.25
CA ALA A 310 -34.28 -8.45 38.85
C ALA A 310 -35.16 -7.22 38.57
N VAL A 311 -36.39 -7.20 39.10
CA VAL A 311 -37.31 -6.04 38.99
C VAL A 311 -36.72 -4.81 39.68
N ALA A 312 -36.28 -4.92 40.93
CA ALA A 312 -35.66 -3.81 41.65
C ALA A 312 -34.40 -3.29 40.95
N SER A 313 -33.55 -4.18 40.42
CA SER A 313 -32.36 -3.80 39.65
C SER A 313 -32.71 -3.07 38.36
N MET A 314 -33.73 -3.52 37.63
CA MET A 314 -34.18 -2.88 36.39
C MET A 314 -34.76 -1.49 36.66
N VAL A 315 -35.62 -1.34 37.67
CA VAL A 315 -36.18 -0.03 38.07
C VAL A 315 -35.08 0.92 38.54
N ARG A 316 -34.16 0.47 39.40
CA ARG A 316 -33.03 1.28 39.87
C ARG A 316 -32.13 1.77 38.73
N ARG A 317 -31.88 0.91 37.73
CA ARG A 317 -30.97 1.23 36.60
C ARG A 317 -31.66 2.07 35.52
N ARG A 318 -32.91 1.75 35.17
CA ARG A 318 -33.62 2.32 34.01
C ARG A 318 -34.61 3.44 34.38
N GLY A 319 -35.06 3.49 35.65
CA GLY A 319 -36.25 4.22 36.07
C GLY A 319 -37.50 3.32 35.99
N VAL A 320 -38.56 3.70 36.71
CA VAL A 320 -39.88 3.06 36.57
C VAL A 320 -40.37 3.26 35.13
N PRO A 321 -40.87 2.23 34.43
CA PRO A 321 -41.45 2.40 33.09
C PRO A 321 -42.45 3.56 33.03
N GLY A 322 -42.32 4.42 32.01
CA GLY A 322 -43.17 5.62 31.84
C GLY A 322 -42.70 6.85 32.62
N SER A 323 -41.74 6.74 33.54
CA SER A 323 -41.13 7.91 34.19
C SER A 323 -40.27 8.72 33.23
N ALA A 324 -40.05 10.01 33.52
CA ALA A 324 -39.20 10.89 32.70
C ALA A 324 -37.79 10.33 32.48
N ARG A 325 -37.20 9.70 33.51
CA ARG A 325 -35.89 9.03 33.42
C ARG A 325 -35.90 7.85 32.45
N HIS A 326 -36.95 7.03 32.50
CA HIS A 326 -37.13 5.88 31.61
C HIS A 326 -37.37 6.30 30.17
N LEU A 327 -38.26 7.27 29.94
CA LEU A 327 -38.54 7.83 28.62
C LEU A 327 -37.29 8.45 27.99
N THR A 328 -36.50 9.21 28.76
CA THR A 328 -35.23 9.79 28.30
C THR A 328 -34.24 8.70 27.90
N LEU A 329 -34.10 7.63 28.71
CA LEU A 329 -33.23 6.50 28.39
C LEU A 329 -33.67 5.81 27.09
N ARG A 330 -34.98 5.56 26.93
CA ARG A 330 -35.53 4.94 25.72
C ARG A 330 -35.40 5.80 24.49
N GLY A 331 -35.62 7.11 24.60
CA GLY A 331 -35.37 8.05 23.50
C GLY A 331 -33.92 7.96 23.01
N ARG A 332 -32.94 7.97 23.93
CA ARG A 332 -31.51 7.83 23.56
C ARG A 332 -31.19 6.49 22.90
N GLN A 333 -31.76 5.39 23.40
CA GLN A 333 -31.49 4.05 22.86
C GLN A 333 -32.22 3.78 21.54
N ALA A 334 -33.42 4.31 21.37
CA ALA A 334 -34.14 4.30 20.10
C ALA A 334 -33.39 5.11 19.05
N ALA A 335 -32.91 6.31 19.40
CA ALA A 335 -32.06 7.11 18.52
C ALA A 335 -30.79 6.35 18.11
N GLN A 336 -30.10 5.69 19.06
CA GLN A 336 -28.92 4.86 18.76
C GLN A 336 -29.26 3.65 17.87
N GLY A 337 -30.40 2.98 18.11
CA GLY A 337 -30.85 1.82 17.34
C GLY A 337 -31.30 2.17 15.92
N ALA A 338 -31.83 3.37 15.71
CA ALA A 338 -32.27 3.90 14.42
C ALA A 338 -31.11 4.28 13.49
N LEU A 339 -29.89 4.44 14.01
CA LEU A 339 -28.72 4.73 13.18
C LEU A 339 -28.50 3.59 12.17
N PRO A 340 -28.33 3.90 10.87
CA PRO A 340 -28.08 2.88 9.85
C PRO A 340 -26.72 2.21 10.07
N SER A 341 -26.58 0.94 9.67
CA SER A 341 -25.28 0.29 9.72
C SER A 341 -24.38 0.82 8.60
N HIS A 342 -23.06 0.87 8.85
CA HIS A 342 -22.10 1.19 7.80
C HIS A 342 -22.17 0.20 6.63
N HIS A 343 -22.61 -1.04 6.89
CA HIS A 343 -22.86 -2.01 5.82
C HIS A 343 -24.03 -1.58 4.94
N ALA A 344 -25.16 -1.17 5.52
CA ALA A 344 -26.31 -0.71 4.74
C ALA A 344 -26.00 0.56 3.93
N LEU A 345 -25.27 1.51 4.52
CA LEU A 345 -24.78 2.70 3.79
C LEU A 345 -23.78 2.31 2.68
N ALA A 346 -22.94 1.30 2.88
CA ALA A 346 -22.06 0.79 1.83
C ALA A 346 -22.83 0.15 0.66
N GLN A 347 -23.96 -0.54 0.92
CA GLN A 347 -24.82 -1.10 -0.13
C GLN A 347 -25.56 0.00 -0.92
N LEU A 348 -25.95 1.09 -0.26
CA LEU A 348 -26.49 2.27 -0.94
C LEU A 348 -25.46 2.86 -1.91
N VAL A 349 -24.24 3.14 -1.41
CA VAL A 349 -23.16 3.69 -2.23
C VAL A 349 -22.74 2.74 -3.35
N LEU A 350 -22.77 1.42 -3.12
CA LEU A 350 -22.53 0.42 -4.16
C LEU A 350 -23.52 0.54 -5.32
N ARG A 351 -24.81 0.81 -5.04
CA ARG A 351 -25.80 1.06 -6.10
C ARG A 351 -25.49 2.33 -6.89
N ARG A 352 -25.13 3.43 -6.20
CA ARG A 352 -24.71 4.68 -6.86
C ARG A 352 -23.52 4.45 -7.82
N LEU A 353 -22.52 3.67 -7.39
CA LEU A 353 -21.36 3.31 -8.22
C LEU A 353 -21.73 2.43 -9.44
N GLY A 354 -22.81 1.65 -9.35
CA GLY A 354 -23.25 0.76 -10.43
C GLY A 354 -23.72 1.50 -11.69
N GLU A 355 -24.01 2.80 -11.59
CA GLU A 355 -24.47 3.64 -12.70
C GLU A 355 -23.30 4.24 -13.51
N LEU A 356 -22.06 4.13 -13.02
CA LEU A 356 -20.88 4.69 -13.67
C LEU A 356 -20.15 3.66 -14.57
N PRO A 357 -19.31 4.12 -15.52
CA PRO A 357 -18.38 3.24 -16.23
C PRO A 357 -17.47 2.48 -15.26
N GLN A 358 -17.43 1.15 -15.37
CA GLN A 358 -16.86 0.28 -14.34
C GLN A 358 -15.34 0.09 -14.46
N ASP A 359 -14.81 0.28 -15.67
CA ASP A 359 -13.41 0.11 -16.07
C ASP A 359 -12.54 1.36 -15.83
N MET A 360 -13.15 2.48 -15.46
CA MET A 360 -12.48 3.77 -15.28
C MET A 360 -12.63 4.32 -13.85
N GLY A 361 -11.90 5.39 -13.54
CA GLY A 361 -12.16 6.21 -12.35
C GLY A 361 -13.38 7.13 -12.55
N ALA A 362 -13.93 7.64 -11.44
CA ALA A 362 -15.01 8.62 -11.45
C ALA A 362 -14.47 10.04 -11.64
N ALA A 363 -15.06 10.81 -12.55
CA ALA A 363 -14.70 12.22 -12.77
C ALA A 363 -15.11 13.12 -11.59
N ASP A 364 -16.26 12.82 -10.97
CA ASP A 364 -16.74 13.47 -9.75
C ASP A 364 -17.25 12.41 -8.77
N VAL A 365 -16.83 12.56 -7.51
CA VAL A 365 -17.19 11.65 -6.41
C VAL A 365 -18.19 12.28 -5.44
N GLU A 366 -18.38 13.60 -5.46
CA GLU A 366 -19.28 14.28 -4.52
C GLU A 366 -20.74 13.81 -4.62
N PRO A 367 -21.32 13.61 -5.84
CA PRO A 367 -22.67 13.08 -5.97
C PRO A 367 -22.84 11.69 -5.34
N LEU A 368 -21.77 10.90 -5.27
CA LEU A 368 -21.77 9.56 -4.69
C LEU A 368 -21.71 9.60 -3.15
N LEU A 369 -21.30 10.72 -2.58
CA LEU A 369 -20.99 10.89 -1.15
C LEU A 369 -22.01 11.74 -0.38
N VAL A 370 -23.04 12.22 -1.07
CA VAL A 370 -24.17 12.93 -0.43
C VAL A 370 -24.86 12.06 0.61
N ALA A 371 -25.46 12.71 1.61
CA ALA A 371 -26.28 12.03 2.60
C ALA A 371 -27.46 11.28 1.94
N VAL A 372 -28.07 10.35 2.67
CA VAL A 372 -29.24 9.60 2.18
C VAL A 372 -30.35 10.59 1.78
N THR A 373 -30.80 10.50 0.53
CA THR A 373 -31.85 11.34 -0.05
C THR A 373 -33.25 10.80 0.27
N GLU A 374 -34.28 11.63 0.07
CA GLU A 374 -35.68 11.23 0.27
C GLU A 374 -36.07 10.03 -0.61
N ARG A 375 -35.65 10.03 -1.89
CA ARG A 375 -35.88 8.92 -2.80
C ARG A 375 -35.24 7.62 -2.28
N GLU A 376 -33.99 7.70 -1.85
CA GLU A 376 -33.28 6.52 -1.34
C GLU A 376 -33.88 6.02 -0.02
N HIS A 377 -34.42 6.90 0.82
CA HIS A 377 -35.18 6.52 2.00
C HIS A 377 -36.40 5.67 1.61
N GLN A 378 -37.19 6.11 0.62
CA GLN A 378 -38.36 5.38 0.13
C GLN A 378 -37.99 3.99 -0.42
N GLU A 379 -36.84 3.87 -1.10
CA GLU A 379 -36.37 2.60 -1.67
C GLU A 379 -35.74 1.64 -0.64
N THR A 380 -35.17 2.14 0.46
CA THR A 380 -34.29 1.35 1.34
C THR A 380 -34.67 1.32 2.81
N GLY A 381 -35.51 2.26 3.25
CA GLY A 381 -35.79 2.51 4.66
C GLY A 381 -34.64 3.16 5.44
N LEU A 382 -33.55 3.59 4.79
CA LEU A 382 -32.45 4.28 5.47
C LEU A 382 -32.84 5.71 5.87
N PRO A 383 -32.46 6.23 7.06
CA PRO A 383 -32.87 7.56 7.49
C PRO A 383 -32.35 8.67 6.57
N VAL A 384 -33.23 9.58 6.15
CA VAL A 384 -32.89 10.78 5.37
C VAL A 384 -31.84 11.61 6.13
N GLY A 385 -30.86 12.14 5.40
CA GLY A 385 -29.78 12.93 5.97
C GLY A 385 -28.68 12.12 6.67
N ALA A 386 -28.77 10.79 6.71
CA ALA A 386 -27.69 9.97 7.25
C ALA A 386 -26.41 10.13 6.40
N PRO A 387 -25.27 10.52 6.99
CA PRO A 387 -24.04 10.77 6.25
C PRO A 387 -23.32 9.48 5.86
N VAL A 388 -22.62 9.51 4.72
CA VAL A 388 -21.74 8.40 4.31
C VAL A 388 -20.54 8.32 5.28
N PRO A 389 -20.26 7.16 5.90
CA PRO A 389 -19.19 7.04 6.89
C PRO A 389 -17.81 7.21 6.23
N ALA A 390 -16.84 7.79 6.95
CA ALA A 390 -15.48 8.01 6.44
C ALA A 390 -14.83 6.76 5.82
N SER A 391 -15.09 5.58 6.40
CA SER A 391 -14.57 4.31 5.87
C SER A 391 -15.13 3.93 4.49
N VAL A 392 -16.36 4.34 4.16
CA VAL A 392 -16.98 4.13 2.85
C VAL A 392 -16.56 5.25 1.90
N ARG A 393 -16.56 6.50 2.40
CA ARG A 393 -16.08 7.68 1.70
C ARG A 393 -14.69 7.48 1.10
N GLY A 394 -13.71 7.04 1.89
CA GLY A 394 -12.35 6.80 1.39
C GLY A 394 -12.23 5.67 0.34
N VAL A 395 -13.22 4.78 0.21
CA VAL A 395 -13.26 3.79 -0.88
C VAL A 395 -13.73 4.44 -2.18
N VAL A 396 -14.69 5.36 -2.11
CA VAL A 396 -15.23 6.10 -3.26
C VAL A 396 -14.24 7.18 -3.71
N GLU A 397 -13.66 7.95 -2.80
CA GLU A 397 -12.64 8.97 -3.13
C GLU A 397 -11.43 8.37 -3.83
N ALA A 398 -11.09 7.10 -3.55
CA ALA A 398 -10.04 6.38 -4.25
C ALA A 398 -10.34 6.12 -5.74
N THR A 399 -11.58 6.34 -6.19
CA THR A 399 -11.97 6.26 -7.60
C THR A 399 -11.81 7.57 -8.35
N LEU A 400 -11.55 8.69 -7.66
CA LEU A 400 -11.41 10.00 -8.30
C LEU A 400 -10.33 9.95 -9.38
N SER A 401 -10.72 10.32 -10.60
CA SER A 401 -9.83 10.51 -11.74
C SER A 401 -9.46 11.98 -11.84
N ALA A 402 -8.21 12.32 -11.56
CA ALA A 402 -7.73 13.70 -11.54
C ALA A 402 -6.22 13.77 -11.84
N PRO A 403 -5.66 14.97 -12.08
CA PRO A 403 -4.21 15.15 -12.12
C PRO A 403 -3.54 14.67 -10.83
N LEU A 404 -2.35 14.09 -10.94
CA LEU A 404 -1.67 13.42 -9.81
C LEU A 404 -1.42 14.36 -8.61
N GLY A 405 -1.11 15.64 -8.87
CA GLY A 405 -0.98 16.66 -7.82
C GLY A 405 -2.25 16.81 -6.98
N THR A 406 -3.40 16.90 -7.64
CA THR A 406 -4.72 16.98 -6.99
C THR A 406 -5.01 15.75 -6.13
N LEU A 407 -4.62 14.55 -6.58
CA LEU A 407 -4.80 13.33 -5.79
C LEU A 407 -3.91 13.27 -4.55
N VAL A 408 -2.71 13.84 -4.60
CA VAL A 408 -1.81 13.98 -3.44
C VAL A 408 -2.39 15.00 -2.45
N GLU A 409 -2.80 16.17 -2.93
CA GLU A 409 -3.41 17.23 -2.10
C GLU A 409 -4.68 16.77 -1.39
N ARG A 410 -5.54 16.00 -2.09
CA ARG A 410 -6.77 15.42 -1.51
C ARG A 410 -6.51 14.19 -0.62
N GLY A 411 -5.26 13.74 -0.46
CA GLY A 411 -4.90 12.57 0.34
C GLY A 411 -5.35 11.22 -0.25
N VAL A 412 -5.78 11.19 -1.51
CA VAL A 412 -6.11 9.96 -2.25
C VAL A 412 -4.85 9.12 -2.50
N VAL A 413 -3.71 9.80 -2.69
CA VAL A 413 -2.36 9.23 -2.70
C VAL A 413 -1.69 9.52 -1.35
N PRO A 414 -1.83 8.64 -0.34
CA PRO A 414 -1.40 8.93 1.03
C PRO A 414 0.10 8.70 1.27
N SER A 415 0.83 8.12 0.31
CA SER A 415 2.25 7.80 0.47
C SER A 415 2.99 7.77 -0.86
N ALA A 416 4.32 7.87 -0.80
CA ALA A 416 5.20 7.78 -1.97
C ALA A 416 5.12 6.40 -2.65
N GLU A 417 4.79 5.33 -1.92
CA GLU A 417 4.58 4.00 -2.48
C GLU A 417 3.32 3.96 -3.33
N VAL A 418 2.22 4.57 -2.85
CA VAL A 418 0.99 4.69 -3.65
C VAL A 418 1.22 5.60 -4.85
N LEU A 419 2.01 6.66 -4.70
CA LEU A 419 2.42 7.50 -5.83
C LEU A 419 3.11 6.65 -6.90
N ALA A 420 4.04 5.79 -6.48
CA ALA A 420 4.79 4.90 -7.37
C ALA A 420 3.92 3.87 -8.11
N GLU A 421 2.76 3.49 -7.56
CA GLU A 421 1.79 2.62 -8.24
C GLU A 421 1.10 3.33 -9.43
N LEU A 422 0.98 4.67 -9.39
CA LEU A 422 0.26 5.46 -10.41
C LEU A 422 1.19 6.05 -11.47
N VAL A 423 2.45 6.34 -11.10
CA VAL A 423 3.45 6.94 -12.00
C VAL A 423 3.62 6.20 -13.34
N PRO A 424 3.58 4.86 -13.43
CA PRO A 424 3.71 4.17 -14.72
C PRO A 424 2.69 4.60 -15.77
N GLN A 425 1.50 5.05 -15.37
CA GLN A 425 0.47 5.52 -16.31
C GLN A 425 0.90 6.82 -17.02
N LEU A 426 1.53 7.74 -16.27
CA LEU A 426 2.05 9.00 -16.79
C LEU A 426 3.33 8.78 -17.61
N VAL A 427 4.26 7.98 -17.08
CA VAL A 427 5.53 7.69 -17.77
C VAL A 427 5.28 6.97 -19.08
N ALA A 428 4.29 6.07 -19.16
CA ALA A 428 3.88 5.45 -20.41
C ALA A 428 3.50 6.48 -21.47
N ALA A 429 2.72 7.50 -21.11
CA ALA A 429 2.30 8.54 -22.05
C ALA A 429 3.47 9.44 -22.48
N THR A 430 4.29 9.89 -21.54
CA THR A 430 5.46 10.73 -21.84
C THR A 430 6.50 10.00 -22.67
N THR A 431 6.84 8.75 -22.31
CA THR A 431 7.80 7.93 -23.07
C THR A 431 7.28 7.64 -24.47
N ALA A 432 5.96 7.49 -24.63
CA ALA A 432 5.37 7.25 -25.93
C ALA A 432 5.38 8.49 -26.84
N GLN A 433 5.50 9.71 -26.32
CA GLN A 433 5.57 10.93 -27.15
C GLN A 433 6.76 10.94 -28.11
N ALA A 434 7.79 10.13 -27.84
CA ALA A 434 8.91 9.93 -28.76
C ALA A 434 8.49 9.25 -30.08
N TRP A 435 7.31 8.63 -30.17
CA TRP A 435 6.82 7.98 -31.40
C TRP A 435 5.91 8.95 -32.18
N PRO A 436 6.28 9.38 -33.40
CA PRO A 436 5.46 10.30 -34.19
C PRO A 436 4.11 9.70 -34.62
N ASP A 437 4.11 8.43 -35.02
CA ASP A 437 2.90 7.69 -35.42
C ASP A 437 1.96 7.46 -34.24
N GLU A 438 0.68 7.82 -34.39
CA GLU A 438 -0.32 7.78 -33.31
C GLU A 438 -0.64 6.35 -32.85
N ALA A 439 -0.76 5.41 -33.78
CA ALA A 439 -1.04 4.02 -33.46
C ALA A 439 0.15 3.37 -32.73
N LEU A 440 1.38 3.60 -33.20
CA LEU A 440 2.58 3.13 -32.53
C LEU A 440 2.75 3.75 -31.14
N ARG A 441 2.47 5.05 -31.01
CA ARG A 441 2.46 5.75 -29.72
C ARG A 441 1.48 5.09 -28.74
N THR A 442 0.26 4.82 -29.19
CA THR A 442 -0.77 4.14 -28.39
C THR A 442 -0.32 2.73 -27.97
N LEU A 443 0.23 1.97 -28.91
CA LEU A 443 0.74 0.61 -28.67
C LEU A 443 1.90 0.59 -27.66
N MET A 444 2.85 1.51 -27.81
CA MET A 444 4.02 1.60 -26.94
C MET A 444 3.64 2.07 -25.53
N ALA A 445 2.66 2.96 -25.40
CA ALA A 445 2.10 3.32 -24.09
C ALA A 445 1.42 2.11 -23.42
N ALA A 446 0.59 1.36 -24.15
CA ALA A 446 -0.08 0.16 -23.63
C ALA A 446 0.94 -0.91 -23.20
N ASN A 447 1.94 -1.19 -24.04
CA ASN A 447 3.01 -2.14 -23.75
C ASN A 447 3.85 -1.72 -22.53
N TYR A 448 4.17 -0.43 -22.39
CA TYR A 448 4.89 0.08 -21.21
C TYR A 448 4.09 -0.17 -19.92
N ARG A 449 2.79 0.14 -19.90
CA ARG A 449 1.93 -0.09 -18.73
C ARG A 449 1.88 -1.58 -18.36
N ALA A 450 1.67 -2.45 -19.34
CA ALA A 450 1.69 -3.91 -19.15
C ALA A 450 3.02 -4.38 -18.55
N PHE A 451 4.13 -3.85 -19.06
CA PHE A 451 5.47 -4.18 -18.60
C PHE A 451 5.72 -3.73 -17.16
N ARG A 452 5.19 -2.58 -16.73
CA ARG A 452 5.34 -2.09 -15.35
C ARG A 452 4.45 -2.80 -14.35
N ASN A 453 3.35 -3.38 -14.80
CA ASN A 453 2.47 -4.19 -13.95
C ASN A 453 3.06 -5.57 -13.59
N ARG A 454 4.16 -5.99 -14.24
CA ARG A 454 4.82 -7.25 -13.90
C ARG A 454 5.56 -7.15 -12.56
N ARG A 455 5.61 -8.27 -11.85
CA ARG A 455 6.39 -8.38 -10.61
C ARG A 455 7.88 -8.50 -10.94
N SER A 456 8.72 -7.80 -10.18
CA SER A 456 10.19 -7.89 -10.34
C SER A 456 10.75 -9.18 -9.77
N LEU A 457 11.78 -9.72 -10.42
CA LEU A 457 12.51 -10.90 -9.96
C LEU A 457 13.40 -10.59 -8.76
N LEU A 458 13.67 -11.58 -7.92
CA LEU A 458 14.79 -11.55 -6.99
C LEU A 458 16.07 -11.78 -7.77
N LEU A 459 16.93 -10.76 -7.82
CA LEU A 459 18.21 -10.79 -8.52
C LEU A 459 19.36 -10.72 -7.53
N LEU A 460 20.37 -11.55 -7.78
CA LEU A 460 21.61 -11.59 -7.00
C LEU A 460 22.80 -11.25 -7.92
N HIS A 461 24.01 -11.17 -7.37
CA HIS A 461 25.25 -10.96 -8.15
C HIS A 461 25.25 -9.70 -9.03
N LEU A 462 24.52 -8.66 -8.59
CA LEU A 462 24.35 -7.40 -9.34
C LEU A 462 23.73 -7.60 -10.73
N GLU A 463 22.92 -8.65 -10.90
CA GLU A 463 22.08 -8.80 -12.08
C GLU A 463 21.05 -7.66 -12.17
N ARG A 464 20.66 -7.31 -13.39
CA ARG A 464 19.73 -6.21 -13.66
C ARG A 464 18.39 -6.77 -14.09
N GLN A 465 17.30 -6.13 -13.67
CA GLN A 465 15.97 -6.44 -14.18
C GLN A 465 15.93 -6.24 -15.69
N VAL A 466 15.14 -7.08 -16.37
CA VAL A 466 14.76 -6.86 -17.76
C VAL A 466 14.19 -5.46 -17.91
N ARG A 467 14.52 -4.75 -18.96
CA ARG A 467 14.00 -3.42 -19.26
C ARG A 467 13.03 -3.50 -20.43
N VAL A 468 12.23 -2.46 -20.62
CA VAL A 468 11.24 -2.45 -21.70
C VAL A 468 11.92 -2.48 -23.07
N GLU A 469 13.11 -1.90 -23.16
CA GLU A 469 13.94 -1.89 -24.38
C GLU A 469 14.61 -3.24 -24.65
N ASP A 470 14.50 -4.22 -23.75
CA ASP A 470 15.00 -5.58 -23.98
C ASP A 470 13.95 -6.47 -24.68
N LEU A 471 12.70 -5.99 -24.81
CA LEU A 471 11.63 -6.74 -25.47
C LEU A 471 11.84 -6.73 -27.00
N PRO A 472 11.74 -7.89 -27.69
CA PRO A 472 11.99 -7.99 -29.13
C PRO A 472 11.16 -7.00 -29.96
N TRP A 473 9.86 -6.88 -29.68
CA TRP A 473 8.98 -5.97 -30.43
C TRP A 473 9.27 -4.49 -30.16
N VAL A 474 9.70 -4.12 -28.94
CA VAL A 474 10.12 -2.73 -28.66
C VAL A 474 11.44 -2.40 -29.34
N ARG A 475 12.36 -3.36 -29.41
CA ARG A 475 13.62 -3.21 -30.14
C ARG A 475 13.40 -3.04 -31.63
N ALA A 476 12.50 -3.84 -32.20
CA ALA A 476 12.18 -3.82 -33.64
C ALA A 476 11.72 -2.43 -34.11
N VAL A 477 10.96 -1.71 -33.28
CA VAL A 477 10.51 -0.35 -33.63
C VAL A 477 11.45 0.76 -33.17
N SER A 478 12.53 0.47 -32.41
CA SER A 478 13.35 1.49 -31.74
C SER A 478 13.92 2.60 -32.64
N GLY A 479 14.14 2.33 -33.93
CA GLY A 479 14.57 3.34 -34.92
C GLY A 479 13.52 4.39 -35.28
N GLN A 480 12.27 4.23 -34.82
CA GLN A 480 11.15 5.13 -35.14
C GLN A 480 10.95 6.25 -34.12
N ARG A 481 11.88 6.40 -33.16
CA ARG A 481 11.82 7.44 -32.13
C ARG A 481 12.33 8.77 -32.68
N GLY A 482 11.62 9.87 -32.40
CA GLY A 482 12.09 11.23 -32.58
C GLY A 482 12.84 11.74 -31.35
N ASP A 483 13.95 12.44 -31.55
CA ASP A 483 14.91 12.73 -30.47
C ASP A 483 14.57 13.97 -29.63
N GLU A 484 14.18 15.10 -30.23
CA GLU A 484 14.13 16.39 -29.50
C GLU A 484 12.87 16.55 -28.62
N ALA A 485 11.67 16.43 -29.19
CA ALA A 485 10.41 16.62 -28.43
C ALA A 485 10.23 15.59 -27.31
N GLY A 486 10.78 14.38 -27.48
CA GLY A 486 10.75 13.31 -26.48
C GLY A 486 11.66 13.58 -25.28
N GLN A 487 12.76 14.31 -25.46
CA GLN A 487 13.71 14.67 -24.39
C GLN A 487 13.13 15.76 -23.48
N GLU A 488 12.60 16.83 -24.06
CA GLU A 488 12.00 17.94 -23.30
C GLU A 488 10.79 17.47 -22.49
N GLY A 489 9.89 16.70 -23.10
CA GLY A 489 8.73 16.12 -22.40
C GLY A 489 9.15 15.21 -21.25
N ALA A 490 10.21 14.41 -21.43
CA ALA A 490 10.75 13.56 -20.37
C ALA A 490 11.37 14.34 -19.22
N HIS A 491 12.10 15.43 -19.51
CA HIS A 491 12.64 16.31 -18.47
C HIS A 491 11.53 17.02 -17.69
N ALA A 492 10.52 17.57 -18.37
CA ALA A 492 9.38 18.21 -17.74
C ALA A 492 8.62 17.24 -16.82
N ALA A 493 8.33 16.04 -17.29
CA ALA A 493 7.68 15.00 -16.48
C ALA A 493 8.56 14.57 -15.30
N LEU A 494 9.87 14.41 -15.50
CA LEU A 494 10.81 14.05 -14.43
C LEU A 494 10.86 15.12 -13.34
N ARG A 495 10.91 16.39 -13.74
CA ARG A 495 10.91 17.53 -12.82
C ARG A 495 9.60 17.59 -12.04
N GLN A 496 8.46 17.52 -12.72
CA GLN A 496 7.14 17.54 -12.09
C GLN A 496 6.95 16.38 -11.09
N LEU A 497 7.34 15.15 -11.47
CA LEU A 497 7.26 13.99 -10.58
C LEU A 497 8.24 14.08 -9.40
N GLY A 498 9.44 14.59 -9.64
CA GLY A 498 10.44 14.82 -8.59
C GLY A 498 9.96 15.86 -7.56
N GLU A 499 9.41 16.98 -8.03
CA GLU A 499 8.80 18.02 -7.20
C GLU A 499 7.63 17.46 -6.39
N LEU A 500 6.71 16.75 -7.05
CA LEU A 500 5.55 16.17 -6.39
C LEU A 500 5.93 15.15 -5.31
N ALA A 501 6.91 14.28 -5.58
CA ALA A 501 7.37 13.29 -4.62
C ALA A 501 8.02 13.93 -3.39
N VAL A 502 8.90 14.93 -3.60
CA VAL A 502 9.59 15.63 -2.52
C VAL A 502 8.64 16.52 -1.72
N GLN A 503 7.70 17.20 -2.38
CA GLN A 503 6.71 18.07 -1.74
C GLN A 503 5.66 17.30 -0.94
N GLY A 504 5.13 16.22 -1.52
CA GLY A 504 4.10 15.39 -0.89
C GLY A 504 4.63 14.54 0.27
N PHE A 505 5.87 14.04 0.15
CA PHE A 505 6.43 13.06 1.07
C PHE A 505 7.86 13.39 1.54
N PRO A 506 8.13 14.60 2.07
CA PRO A 506 9.49 15.06 2.37
C PRO A 506 10.20 14.24 3.46
N GLY A 507 9.46 13.52 4.32
CA GLY A 507 10.03 12.66 5.35
C GLY A 507 10.33 11.22 4.92
N THR A 508 10.03 10.84 3.67
CA THR A 508 10.04 9.45 3.19
C THR A 508 11.07 9.27 2.08
N LEU A 509 11.89 8.21 2.14
CA LEU A 509 12.80 7.90 1.03
C LEU A 509 11.98 7.58 -0.22
N LEU A 510 12.49 7.96 -1.40
CA LEU A 510 11.84 7.63 -2.66
C LEU A 510 11.80 6.10 -2.83
N PRO A 511 10.61 5.49 -2.95
CA PRO A 511 10.51 4.03 -3.08
C PRO A 511 11.17 3.54 -4.36
N ASN A 512 11.75 2.34 -4.31
CA ASN A 512 12.42 1.73 -5.46
C ASN A 512 11.59 1.72 -6.76
N PRO A 513 10.27 1.45 -6.74
CA PRO A 513 9.46 1.57 -7.95
C PRO A 513 9.46 2.99 -8.53
N LEU A 514 9.36 4.03 -7.70
CA LEU A 514 9.44 5.42 -8.15
C LEU A 514 10.83 5.78 -8.68
N VAL A 515 11.89 5.39 -7.98
CA VAL A 515 13.30 5.58 -8.41
C VAL A 515 13.54 4.97 -9.80
N ARG A 516 12.94 3.81 -10.09
CA ARG A 516 13.04 3.16 -11.41
C ARG A 516 12.37 3.99 -12.50
N GLU A 517 11.19 4.54 -12.24
CA GLU A 517 10.48 5.40 -13.20
C GLU A 517 11.21 6.73 -13.43
N LEU A 518 11.67 7.39 -12.36
CA LEU A 518 12.53 8.58 -12.47
C LEU A 518 13.80 8.27 -13.27
N GLY A 519 14.38 7.08 -13.08
CA GLY A 519 15.55 6.64 -13.83
C GLY A 519 15.28 6.40 -15.32
N VAL A 520 14.05 6.06 -15.72
CA VAL A 520 13.65 5.94 -17.13
C VAL A 520 13.62 7.33 -17.77
N LEU A 521 12.89 8.26 -17.15
CA LEU A 521 12.79 9.63 -17.65
C LEU A 521 14.16 10.33 -17.68
N ALA A 522 14.99 10.13 -16.64
CA ALA A 522 16.34 10.70 -16.59
C ALA A 522 17.26 10.21 -17.72
N ARG A 523 17.10 8.96 -18.18
CA ARG A 523 17.84 8.44 -19.33
C ARG A 523 17.28 8.96 -20.64
N GLN A 524 15.95 9.07 -20.74
CA GLN A 524 15.31 9.63 -21.94
C GLN A 524 15.66 11.10 -22.13
N ALA A 525 15.78 11.87 -21.04
CA ALA A 525 16.19 13.28 -21.06
C ALA A 525 17.72 13.49 -21.09
N ASP A 526 18.51 12.42 -21.16
CA ASP A 526 19.99 12.43 -21.16
C ASP A 526 20.68 13.32 -20.10
N LEU A 527 20.08 13.44 -18.91
CA LEU A 527 20.54 14.40 -17.88
C LEU A 527 21.78 13.94 -17.10
N GLY A 528 22.33 12.75 -17.40
CA GLY A 528 23.40 12.16 -16.59
C GLY A 528 23.05 12.03 -15.10
N ALA A 529 21.76 11.87 -14.76
CA ALA A 529 21.24 11.85 -13.40
C ALA A 529 21.12 10.41 -12.85
N PRO A 530 22.11 9.88 -12.10
CA PRO A 530 22.07 8.52 -11.59
C PRO A 530 21.03 8.36 -10.48
N MET A 531 20.04 7.50 -10.70
CA MET A 531 19.06 7.11 -9.69
C MET A 531 19.54 5.86 -8.95
N VAL A 532 19.74 5.96 -7.63
CA VAL A 532 20.19 4.89 -6.73
C VAL A 532 19.04 4.30 -5.92
N GLU A 533 18.96 2.97 -5.84
CA GLU A 533 17.91 2.24 -5.11
C GLU A 533 18.23 2.10 -3.62
N GLU A 534 17.18 1.96 -2.79
CA GLU A 534 17.31 1.44 -1.43
C GLU A 534 17.72 -0.03 -1.50
N LEU A 535 18.90 -0.35 -0.97
CA LEU A 535 19.42 -1.71 -0.94
C LEU A 535 18.87 -2.45 0.29
N ALA A 536 18.51 -3.72 0.10
CA ALA A 536 18.06 -4.59 1.17
C ALA A 536 19.27 -5.17 1.94
N ALA A 537 19.30 -4.94 3.25
CA ALA A 537 20.46 -5.27 4.09
C ALA A 537 20.72 -6.77 4.25
N ASP A 538 19.69 -7.60 4.12
CA ASP A 538 19.75 -9.05 4.25
C ASP A 538 20.31 -9.77 3.00
N ILE A 539 20.27 -9.13 1.83
CA ILE A 539 20.87 -9.64 0.58
C ILE A 539 22.03 -8.79 0.08
N PHE A 540 22.50 -7.85 0.89
CA PHE A 540 23.61 -6.97 0.54
C PHE A 540 24.93 -7.76 0.42
N MET A 541 25.63 -7.57 -0.70
CA MET A 541 26.83 -8.32 -1.07
C MET A 541 28.12 -7.53 -0.88
N ASP A 542 28.17 -6.64 0.12
CA ASP A 542 29.35 -5.81 0.47
C ASP A 542 29.92 -4.99 -0.69
N THR A 543 29.08 -4.61 -1.66
CA THR A 543 29.51 -3.88 -2.85
C THR A 543 28.42 -2.99 -3.43
N PHE A 544 28.83 -2.01 -4.23
CA PHE A 544 27.95 -1.05 -4.88
C PHE A 544 28.27 -0.97 -6.37
N SER A 545 27.26 -0.69 -7.19
CA SER A 545 27.47 -0.35 -8.60
C SER A 545 28.07 1.07 -8.76
N PRO A 546 28.80 1.38 -9.86
CA PRO A 546 29.45 2.67 -10.07
C PRO A 546 28.57 3.91 -9.92
N LYS A 547 27.26 3.80 -10.22
CA LYS A 547 26.33 4.94 -10.12
C LYS A 547 26.21 5.52 -8.70
N PHE A 548 26.51 4.74 -7.65
CA PHE A 548 26.49 5.23 -6.27
C PHE A 548 27.59 6.26 -6.04
N LEU A 549 28.79 6.02 -6.57
CA LEU A 549 29.89 6.97 -6.50
C LEU A 549 29.58 8.22 -7.34
N THR A 550 28.98 8.05 -8.52
CA THR A 550 28.52 9.18 -9.35
C THR A 550 27.50 10.05 -8.60
N ALA A 551 26.52 9.43 -7.94
CA ALA A 551 25.52 10.15 -7.14
C ALA A 551 26.16 10.85 -5.93
N ALA A 552 27.13 10.22 -5.25
CA ALA A 552 27.86 10.83 -4.14
C ALA A 552 28.72 12.04 -4.57
N ARG A 553 29.32 11.97 -5.77
CA ARG A 553 30.02 13.12 -6.36
C ARG A 553 29.04 14.27 -6.60
N ILE A 554 27.88 14.01 -7.20
CA ILE A 554 26.85 15.03 -7.45
C ILE A 554 26.38 15.67 -6.14
N ALA A 555 26.18 14.88 -5.09
CA ALA A 555 25.88 15.40 -3.76
C ALA A 555 26.97 16.33 -3.23
N GLY A 556 28.24 15.98 -3.40
CA GLY A 556 29.36 16.83 -2.97
C GLY A 556 29.49 18.15 -3.73
N GLU A 557 29.04 18.20 -4.97
CA GLU A 557 29.04 19.44 -5.75
C GLU A 557 27.89 20.40 -5.37
N LEU A 558 26.88 19.92 -4.64
CA LEU A 558 25.79 20.74 -4.08
C LEU A 558 26.05 21.08 -2.60
N LEU A 559 26.60 20.14 -1.83
CA LEU A 559 26.58 20.20 -0.36
C LEU A 559 27.93 20.52 0.30
N ARG A 560 29.00 20.73 -0.46
CA ARG A 560 30.29 21.15 0.11
C ARG A 560 30.15 22.50 0.82
N GLY A 561 30.71 22.59 2.02
CA GLY A 561 30.65 23.74 2.93
C GLY A 561 29.33 23.86 3.70
N THR A 562 28.35 22.98 3.48
CA THR A 562 27.02 23.12 4.07
C THR A 562 26.88 22.45 5.44
N LEU A 563 25.75 22.69 6.11
CA LEU A 563 25.40 22.01 7.36
C LEU A 563 25.36 20.48 7.21
N TYR A 564 24.95 19.96 6.05
CA TYR A 564 24.87 18.51 5.80
C TYR A 564 26.25 17.84 5.82
N GLU A 565 27.25 18.45 5.16
CA GLU A 565 28.64 17.96 5.18
C GLU A 565 29.17 17.91 6.60
N ARG A 566 28.99 18.99 7.38
CA ARG A 566 29.46 19.09 8.76
C ARG A 566 28.75 18.09 9.68
N TYR A 567 27.43 17.95 9.58
CA TYR A 567 26.64 17.09 10.47
C TYR A 567 26.98 15.62 10.30
N TYR A 568 27.19 15.16 9.07
CA TYR A 568 27.55 13.78 8.79
C TYR A 568 29.07 13.53 8.76
N GLY A 569 29.89 14.58 8.88
CA GLY A 569 31.36 14.50 8.82
C GLY A 569 31.82 13.89 7.50
N ILE A 570 31.38 14.46 6.38
CA ILE A 570 31.69 13.98 5.03
C ILE A 570 32.89 14.76 4.47
N ASP A 571 33.82 14.08 3.82
CA ASP A 571 34.87 14.72 3.02
C ASP A 571 34.51 14.63 1.53
N TYR A 572 33.85 15.68 1.02
CA TYR A 572 33.48 15.73 -0.39
C TYR A 572 34.67 15.98 -1.34
N ALA A 573 35.82 16.41 -0.83
CA ALA A 573 37.04 16.50 -1.64
C ALA A 573 37.61 15.11 -1.91
N HIS A 574 37.66 14.25 -0.88
CA HIS A 574 38.04 12.84 -1.01
C HIS A 574 37.11 12.09 -1.98
N ILE A 575 35.79 12.25 -1.87
CA ILE A 575 34.82 11.60 -2.78
C ILE A 575 35.04 12.02 -4.24
N ARG A 576 35.29 13.31 -4.49
CA ARG A 576 35.59 13.80 -5.84
C ARG A 576 36.86 13.15 -6.39
N ASN A 577 37.94 13.10 -5.61
CA ASN A 577 39.21 12.52 -6.03
C ASN A 577 39.06 11.01 -6.30
N LEU A 578 38.29 10.31 -5.47
CA LEU A 578 37.94 8.89 -5.62
C LEU A 578 37.14 8.65 -6.91
N ALA A 579 36.18 9.52 -7.25
CA ALA A 579 35.44 9.46 -8.50
C ALA A 579 36.33 9.68 -9.75
N ILE A 580 37.29 10.61 -9.67
CA ILE A 580 38.26 10.85 -10.76
C ILE A 580 39.15 9.62 -10.96
N ALA A 581 39.66 9.04 -9.87
CA ALA A 581 40.52 7.85 -9.92
C ALA A 581 39.80 6.63 -10.52
N GLU A 582 38.59 6.29 -10.03
CA GLU A 582 37.83 5.15 -10.57
C GLU A 582 37.42 5.37 -12.04
N ALA A 583 37.12 6.61 -12.45
CA ALA A 583 36.83 6.91 -13.85
C ALA A 583 38.06 6.70 -14.75
N GLY A 584 39.24 7.14 -14.31
CA GLY A 584 40.51 6.89 -15.02
C GLY A 584 40.83 5.40 -15.16
N GLU A 585 40.66 4.62 -14.08
CA GLU A 585 40.82 3.17 -14.11
C GLU A 585 39.80 2.45 -15.01
N ALA A 586 38.59 3.00 -15.16
CA ALA A 586 37.56 2.40 -16.00
C ALA A 586 37.88 2.55 -17.50
N LEU A 587 38.55 3.64 -17.90
CA LEU A 587 38.92 3.91 -19.29
C LEU A 587 40.03 2.98 -19.80
N THR A 588 40.86 2.44 -18.92
CA THR A 588 41.94 1.51 -19.29
C THR A 588 41.48 0.06 -19.43
N ARG A 589 40.22 -0.24 -19.09
CA ARG A 589 39.67 -1.61 -19.11
C ARG A 589 38.86 -1.87 -20.37
N VAL A 590 39.02 -3.08 -20.91
CA VAL A 590 38.23 -3.59 -22.06
C VAL A 590 36.73 -3.66 -21.74
N TYR A 591 36.37 -3.86 -20.46
CA TYR A 591 34.99 -3.95 -20.01
C TYR A 591 34.69 -2.93 -18.90
N ARG A 592 33.49 -2.31 -18.97
CA ARG A 592 33.02 -1.39 -17.93
C ARG A 592 32.95 -2.09 -16.55
N PRO A 593 33.47 -1.48 -15.48
CA PRO A 593 33.38 -2.03 -14.13
C PRO A 593 31.91 -2.24 -13.72
N ARG A 594 31.62 -3.39 -13.11
CA ARG A 594 30.29 -3.69 -12.55
C ARG A 594 30.12 -3.18 -11.11
N THR A 595 31.23 -2.89 -10.44
CA THR A 595 31.31 -2.50 -9.02
C THR A 595 32.16 -1.25 -8.83
N SER A 596 32.01 -0.60 -7.68
CA SER A 596 32.85 0.50 -7.18
C SER A 596 33.50 0.09 -5.85
N PRO A 597 34.66 -0.59 -5.90
CA PRO A 597 35.34 -1.10 -4.71
C PRO A 597 35.82 0.00 -3.77
N GLN A 598 36.24 1.17 -4.29
CA GLN A 598 36.74 2.25 -3.45
C GLN A 598 35.58 2.89 -2.66
N PHE A 599 34.41 3.06 -3.30
CA PHE A 599 33.21 3.53 -2.63
C PHE A 599 32.70 2.55 -1.55
N ALA A 600 32.74 1.24 -1.83
CA ALA A 600 32.39 0.22 -0.84
C ALA A 600 33.30 0.31 0.40
N ARG A 601 34.62 0.44 0.22
CA ARG A 601 35.57 0.63 1.32
C ARG A 601 35.29 1.90 2.13
N LEU A 602 34.98 3.01 1.46
CA LEU A 602 34.61 4.27 2.14
C LEU A 602 33.37 4.09 3.02
N CYS A 603 32.32 3.45 2.50
CA CYS A 603 31.09 3.21 3.26
C CYS A 603 31.34 2.29 4.47
N THR A 604 32.13 1.23 4.30
CA THR A 604 32.49 0.30 5.38
C THR A 604 33.31 0.98 6.48
N ALA A 605 34.31 1.79 6.09
CA ALA A 605 35.13 2.55 7.03
C ALA A 605 34.26 3.52 7.85
N ARG A 606 33.40 4.30 7.19
CA ARG A 606 32.46 5.23 7.85
C ARG A 606 31.45 4.52 8.75
N ALA A 607 31.07 3.29 8.44
CA ALA A 607 30.15 2.51 9.26
C ALA A 607 30.79 2.00 10.56
N GLY A 608 32.13 2.04 10.68
CA GLY A 608 32.86 1.42 11.79
C GLY A 608 32.53 -0.08 11.92
N ALA A 609 32.25 -0.74 10.79
CA ALA A 609 31.86 -2.14 10.77
C ALA A 609 33.11 -3.02 10.72
N SER A 610 33.50 -3.59 11.86
CA SER A 610 34.52 -4.62 11.97
C SER A 610 33.84 -6.00 12.09
N GLY A 611 33.82 -6.74 10.98
CA GLY A 611 33.32 -8.13 10.96
C GLY A 611 32.24 -8.40 9.90
N ARG A 612 32.28 -9.61 9.33
CA ARG A 612 31.35 -10.07 8.29
C ARG A 612 30.06 -10.62 8.90
N GLY A 613 28.91 -10.34 8.28
CA GLY A 613 27.80 -11.29 8.21
C GLY A 613 26.53 -11.02 9.03
N SER A 614 26.31 -9.84 9.63
CA SER A 614 25.00 -9.52 10.26
C SER A 614 24.20 -8.49 9.44
N VAL A 615 22.87 -8.67 9.39
CA VAL A 615 21.94 -7.73 8.72
C VAL A 615 22.09 -6.30 9.26
N ALA A 616 22.35 -6.15 10.56
CA ALA A 616 22.56 -4.87 11.18
C ALA A 616 23.86 -4.18 10.72
N ALA A 617 24.95 -4.94 10.56
CA ALA A 617 26.20 -4.40 10.02
C ALA A 617 26.05 -3.95 8.56
N ASN A 618 25.41 -4.78 7.72
CA ASN A 618 25.09 -4.42 6.34
C ASN A 618 24.24 -3.16 6.27
N GLY A 619 23.24 -3.05 7.13
CA GLY A 619 22.38 -1.88 7.24
C GLY A 619 23.15 -0.59 7.58
N LYS A 620 24.16 -0.65 8.47
CA LYS A 620 25.05 0.50 8.75
C LYS A 620 25.84 0.93 7.51
N VAL A 621 26.36 -0.01 6.72
CA VAL A 621 27.10 0.29 5.48
C VAL A 621 26.18 0.92 4.42
N ILE A 622 24.98 0.36 4.23
CA ILE A 622 23.96 0.91 3.33
C ILE A 622 23.54 2.32 3.77
N GLU A 623 23.36 2.53 5.07
CA GLU A 623 23.03 3.85 5.62
C GLU A 623 24.11 4.90 5.30
N GLN A 624 25.40 4.53 5.33
CA GLN A 624 26.46 5.44 4.89
C GLN A 624 26.35 5.77 3.40
N ALA A 625 26.07 4.78 2.55
CA ALA A 625 25.83 5.05 1.13
C ALA A 625 24.63 5.99 0.91
N GLN A 626 23.53 5.81 1.66
CA GLN A 626 22.37 6.70 1.62
C GLN A 626 22.73 8.14 2.03
N ILE A 627 23.55 8.30 3.06
CA ILE A 627 24.04 9.61 3.53
C ILE A 627 24.91 10.28 2.45
N LEU A 628 25.90 9.55 1.91
CA LEU A 628 26.84 10.09 0.92
C LEU A 628 26.16 10.46 -0.40
N THR A 629 25.12 9.73 -0.79
CA THR A 629 24.38 9.96 -2.04
C THR A 629 23.16 10.87 -1.85
N THR A 630 22.84 11.27 -0.61
CA THR A 630 21.57 11.94 -0.23
C THR A 630 20.31 11.17 -0.68
N HIS A 631 20.49 9.89 -1.02
CA HIS A 631 19.48 9.03 -1.63
C HIS A 631 18.63 9.72 -2.72
N ASN A 632 19.32 10.25 -3.74
CA ASN A 632 18.79 10.94 -4.92
C ASN A 632 18.36 12.40 -4.75
N LEU A 633 18.24 12.94 -3.52
CA LEU A 633 17.79 14.32 -3.35
C LEU A 633 18.71 15.35 -4.05
N ALA A 634 20.02 15.25 -3.86
CA ALA A 634 20.97 16.12 -4.55
C ALA A 634 20.97 15.91 -6.07
N THR A 635 20.74 14.68 -6.53
CA THR A 635 20.61 14.38 -7.96
C THR A 635 19.38 15.06 -8.56
N LEU A 636 18.24 15.00 -7.87
CA LEU A 636 17.02 15.70 -8.30
C LEU A 636 17.21 17.22 -8.29
N VAL A 637 17.79 17.79 -7.24
CA VAL A 637 18.00 19.24 -7.15
C VAL A 637 18.97 19.72 -8.22
N ARG A 638 20.12 19.05 -8.37
CA ARG A 638 21.21 19.53 -9.22
C ARG A 638 21.07 19.18 -10.69
N GLN A 639 20.69 17.94 -11.00
CA GLN A 639 20.63 17.45 -12.39
C GLN A 639 19.24 17.62 -13.01
N VAL A 640 18.19 17.42 -12.21
CA VAL A 640 16.81 17.56 -12.71
C VAL A 640 16.32 19.01 -12.58
N GLY A 641 16.79 19.74 -11.57
CA GLY A 641 16.39 21.13 -11.33
C GLY A 641 15.04 21.27 -10.64
N ILE A 642 14.72 20.37 -9.69
CA ILE A 642 13.46 20.48 -8.92
C ILE A 642 13.49 21.71 -8.00
N ALA A 643 12.37 22.43 -7.93
CA ALA A 643 12.17 23.55 -7.01
C ALA A 643 10.76 23.50 -6.38
N PRO A 644 10.57 22.68 -5.33
CA PRO A 644 9.27 22.50 -4.68
C PRO A 644 8.69 23.81 -4.14
N GLU A 645 7.40 24.05 -4.42
CA GLU A 645 6.72 25.34 -4.23
C GLU A 645 6.59 25.83 -2.78
N PRO A 646 6.52 25.00 -1.71
CA PRO A 646 6.51 25.55 -0.34
C PRO A 646 7.92 25.96 0.15
N GLY A 647 8.98 25.72 -0.63
CA GLY A 647 10.35 26.04 -0.28
C GLY A 647 11.02 25.07 0.69
N TRP A 648 12.35 25.15 0.80
CA TRP A 648 13.15 24.20 1.59
C TRP A 648 12.90 24.30 3.11
N GLU A 649 12.60 25.50 3.63
CA GLU A 649 12.30 25.73 5.05
C GLU A 649 11.04 24.95 5.48
N ASP A 650 9.96 25.00 4.71
CA ASP A 650 8.73 24.26 5.03
C ASP A 650 8.93 22.74 4.89
N LEU A 651 9.64 22.28 3.86
CA LEU A 651 9.95 20.86 3.72
C LEU A 651 10.78 20.34 4.91
N ALA A 652 11.77 21.11 5.37
CA ALA A 652 12.53 20.81 6.58
C ALA A 652 11.60 20.71 7.81
N GLY A 653 10.68 21.66 8.00
CA GLY A 653 9.68 21.60 9.06
C GLY A 653 8.78 20.36 9.00
N ARG A 654 8.29 19.99 7.80
CA ARG A 654 7.49 18.77 7.59
C ARG A 654 8.27 17.49 7.89
N CYS A 655 9.56 17.43 7.55
CA CYS A 655 10.44 16.34 7.94
C CYS A 655 10.50 16.20 9.46
N PHE A 656 10.71 17.30 10.17
CA PHE A 656 10.80 17.26 11.63
C PHE A 656 9.50 16.83 12.31
N ARG A 657 8.34 17.30 11.82
CA ARG A 657 7.02 16.79 12.25
C ARG A 657 6.89 15.29 12.03
N THR A 658 7.41 14.78 10.92
CA THR A 658 7.45 13.33 10.64
C THR A 658 8.36 12.59 11.62
N VAL A 659 9.55 13.12 11.93
CA VAL A 659 10.45 12.57 12.96
C VAL A 659 9.71 12.45 14.30
N CYS A 660 9.06 13.52 14.76
CA CYS A 660 8.36 13.53 16.04
C CYS A 660 7.22 12.50 16.08
N ARG A 661 6.40 12.43 15.02
CA ARG A 661 5.33 11.43 14.86
C ARG A 661 5.86 9.99 14.89
N LEU A 662 6.99 9.71 14.23
CA LEU A 662 7.60 8.38 14.22
C LEU A 662 8.22 8.03 15.58
N VAL A 663 8.90 8.97 16.23
CA VAL A 663 9.48 8.77 17.57
C VAL A 663 8.39 8.54 18.63
N ALA A 664 7.23 9.18 18.53
CA ALA A 664 6.08 8.89 19.39
C ALA A 664 5.66 7.41 19.31
N ARG A 665 5.71 6.84 18.10
CA ARG A 665 5.37 5.41 17.84
C ARG A 665 6.45 4.42 18.28
N VAL A 666 7.60 4.89 18.76
CA VAL A 666 8.63 4.03 19.37
C VAL A 666 8.23 3.62 20.79
N HIS A 667 7.45 4.46 21.49
CA HIS A 667 7.01 4.19 22.85
C HIS A 667 6.07 2.99 22.91
N HIS A 668 6.33 2.06 23.84
CA HIS A 668 5.62 0.77 23.99
C HIS A 668 5.52 -0.10 22.73
N ASN A 669 6.29 0.18 21.68
CA ASN A 669 6.32 -0.64 20.49
C ASN A 669 7.27 -1.84 20.72
N PRO A 670 6.79 -3.09 20.63
CA PRO A 670 7.63 -4.27 20.83
C PRO A 670 8.69 -4.46 19.73
N ARG A 671 8.51 -3.83 18.55
CA ARG A 671 9.41 -3.94 17.39
C ARG A 671 9.72 -2.55 16.79
N PRO A 672 10.43 -1.67 17.52
CA PRO A 672 10.56 -0.26 17.15
C PRO A 672 11.62 0.02 16.08
N LEU A 673 12.43 -0.95 15.69
CA LEU A 673 13.63 -0.71 14.86
C LEU A 673 13.29 -0.17 13.46
N ALA A 674 12.23 -0.67 12.81
CA ALA A 674 11.77 -0.13 11.54
C ALA A 674 11.32 1.32 11.67
N THR A 675 10.56 1.64 12.73
CA THR A 675 10.12 3.02 13.01
C THR A 675 11.28 3.96 13.31
N ILE A 676 12.33 3.47 13.99
CA ILE A 676 13.56 4.24 14.22
C ILE A 676 14.31 4.50 12.90
N LYS A 677 14.39 3.48 12.03
CA LYS A 677 14.97 3.60 10.68
C LYS A 677 14.26 4.68 9.88
N ASP A 678 12.93 4.65 9.85
CA ASP A 678 12.11 5.65 9.14
C ASP A 678 12.28 7.06 9.74
N ALA A 679 12.41 7.17 11.07
CA ALA A 679 12.67 8.44 11.73
C ALA A 679 14.06 9.00 11.36
N ALA A 680 15.07 8.15 11.23
CA ALA A 680 16.39 8.55 10.74
C ALA A 680 16.35 8.97 9.26
N TYR A 681 15.48 8.37 8.45
CA TYR A 681 15.26 8.81 7.06
C TYR A 681 14.69 10.23 7.02
N ALA A 682 13.62 10.49 7.75
CA ALA A 682 13.05 11.83 7.86
C ALA A 682 14.05 12.85 8.43
N TRP A 683 14.88 12.43 9.40
CA TRP A 683 15.94 13.28 9.95
C TRP A 683 17.01 13.63 8.91
N ARG A 684 17.48 12.67 8.09
CA ARG A 684 18.42 12.95 7.00
C ARG A 684 17.86 13.97 6.01
N GLN A 685 16.58 13.87 5.66
CA GLN A 685 15.92 14.81 4.76
C GLN A 685 15.77 16.19 5.39
N LEU A 686 15.45 16.26 6.69
CA LEU A 686 15.49 17.52 7.45
C LEU A 686 16.86 18.21 7.32
N ILE A 687 17.96 17.49 7.57
CA ILE A 687 19.31 18.07 7.47
C ILE A 687 19.64 18.48 6.03
N PHE A 688 19.19 17.70 5.03
CA PHE A 688 19.39 18.03 3.63
C PHE A 688 18.67 19.33 3.25
N PHE A 689 17.38 19.48 3.56
CA PHE A 689 16.63 20.69 3.24
C PHE A 689 17.15 21.90 4.01
N LEU A 690 17.52 21.73 5.29
CA LEU A 690 18.21 22.78 6.06
C LEU A 690 19.50 23.26 5.38
N ALA A 691 20.26 22.36 4.77
CA ALA A 691 21.49 22.71 4.07
C ALA A 691 21.27 23.52 2.77
N LEU A 692 20.05 23.49 2.23
CA LEU A 692 19.64 24.31 1.07
C LEU A 692 18.98 25.64 1.47
N CYS A 693 18.63 25.80 2.75
CA CYS A 693 18.09 27.05 3.29
C CYS A 693 19.17 28.13 3.43
N THR A 694 18.74 29.39 3.33
CA THR A 694 19.54 30.56 3.73
C THR A 694 19.88 30.52 5.23
N PRO A 695 20.94 31.22 5.68
CA PRO A 695 21.29 31.27 7.10
C PRO A 695 20.14 31.75 8.01
N ALA A 696 19.33 32.72 7.55
CA ALA A 696 18.20 33.23 8.32
C ALA A 696 17.08 32.19 8.51
N GLU A 697 16.76 31.44 7.45
CA GLU A 697 15.82 30.32 7.50
C GLU A 697 16.33 29.20 8.42
N GLN A 698 17.63 28.86 8.35
CA GLN A 698 18.23 27.88 9.26
C GLN A 698 18.08 28.31 10.72
N THR A 699 18.40 29.56 11.06
CA THR A 699 18.25 30.08 12.43
C THR A 699 16.81 30.01 12.91
N ARG A 700 15.84 30.44 12.09
CA ARG A 700 14.41 30.37 12.44
C ARG A 700 13.95 28.94 12.69
N LEU A 701 14.23 28.03 11.76
CA LEU A 701 13.81 26.64 11.89
C LEU A 701 14.43 25.98 13.12
N LEU A 702 15.74 26.17 13.35
CA LEU A 702 16.45 25.61 14.49
C LEU A 702 15.90 26.11 15.82
N ALA A 703 15.53 27.39 15.92
CA ALA A 703 14.91 27.97 17.11
C ALA A 703 13.51 27.40 17.38
N GLY A 704 12.77 27.01 16.33
CA GLY A 704 11.42 26.45 16.43
C GLY A 704 11.35 24.95 16.73
N LEU A 705 12.46 24.20 16.67
CA LEU A 705 12.43 22.74 16.85
C LEU A 705 11.97 22.33 18.26
N ASP A 706 12.42 23.05 19.30
CA ASP A 706 12.03 22.74 20.68
C ASP A 706 10.52 22.96 20.89
N GLU A 707 9.95 24.03 20.32
CA GLU A 707 8.52 24.30 20.35
C GLU A 707 7.72 23.19 19.66
N GLU A 708 8.16 22.74 18.49
CA GLU A 708 7.49 21.65 17.78
C GLU A 708 7.56 20.34 18.58
N THR A 709 8.68 20.01 19.23
CA THR A 709 8.72 18.82 20.11
C THR A 709 7.78 18.91 21.30
N ALA A 710 7.54 20.12 21.84
CA ALA A 710 6.65 20.33 22.97
C ALA A 710 5.17 20.08 22.61
N ARG A 711 4.81 20.06 21.32
CA ARG A 711 3.46 19.69 20.83
C ARG A 711 3.19 18.19 20.89
N HIS A 712 4.21 17.38 21.17
CA HIS A 712 4.14 15.93 21.25
C HIS A 712 4.26 15.41 22.71
N PRO A 713 3.90 14.15 22.99
CA PRO A 713 4.07 13.59 24.33
C PRO A 713 5.51 13.73 24.85
N ALA A 714 5.69 13.97 26.16
CA ALA A 714 6.99 14.31 26.77
C ALA A 714 8.14 13.34 26.47
N HIS A 715 7.84 12.05 26.25
CA HIS A 715 8.84 11.06 25.87
C HIS A 715 9.47 11.31 24.49
N VAL A 716 8.81 12.07 23.60
CA VAL A 716 9.34 12.44 22.28
C VAL A 716 10.49 13.42 22.43
N ALA A 717 10.28 14.52 23.16
CA ALA A 717 11.32 15.50 23.47
C ALA A 717 12.51 14.85 24.16
N ALA A 718 12.26 14.01 25.18
CA ALA A 718 13.33 13.33 25.91
C ALA A 718 14.12 12.33 25.03
N ARG A 719 13.47 11.65 24.08
CA ARG A 719 14.15 10.77 23.11
C ARG A 719 14.95 11.57 22.07
N LEU A 720 14.45 12.71 21.62
CA LEU A 720 15.09 13.52 20.58
C LEU A 720 16.18 14.47 21.08
N ALA A 721 16.20 14.77 22.38
CA ALA A 721 17.15 15.71 22.98
C ALA A 721 18.62 15.50 22.55
N PRO A 722 19.17 14.26 22.51
CA PRO A 722 20.54 14.07 22.04
C PRO A 722 20.77 14.43 20.56
N ALA A 723 19.79 14.15 19.70
CA ALA A 723 19.88 14.46 18.27
C ALA A 723 19.76 15.98 18.02
N LEU A 724 18.87 16.65 18.75
CA LEU A 724 18.68 18.10 18.70
C LEU A 724 19.92 18.84 19.20
N ALA A 725 20.48 18.43 20.34
CA ALA A 725 21.74 18.99 20.85
C ALA A 725 22.90 18.79 19.87
N GLY A 726 22.94 17.64 19.17
CA GLY A 726 23.91 17.39 18.11
C GLY A 726 23.74 18.32 16.90
N LEU A 727 22.50 18.58 16.48
CA LEU A 727 22.22 19.51 15.39
C LEU A 727 22.61 20.94 15.75
N GLN A 728 22.24 21.41 16.94
CA GLN A 728 22.60 22.74 17.44
C GLN A 728 24.13 22.90 17.56
N LEU A 729 24.83 21.89 18.07
CA LEU A 729 26.30 21.89 18.16
C LEU A 729 26.95 22.13 16.79
N VAL A 730 26.54 21.38 15.77
CA VAL A 730 27.12 21.47 14.43
C VAL A 730 26.72 22.77 13.72
N ALA A 731 25.49 23.24 13.94
CA ALA A 731 25.05 24.55 13.45
C ALA A 731 25.90 25.69 14.03
N ALA A 732 26.33 25.57 15.29
CA ALA A 732 27.23 26.50 15.95
C ALA A 732 28.73 26.31 15.59
N GLY A 733 29.06 25.39 14.66
CA GLY A 733 30.44 25.15 14.21
C GLY A 733 31.20 24.08 14.99
N GLY A 734 30.57 23.39 15.94
CA GLY A 734 31.15 22.23 16.62
C GLY A 734 31.15 20.96 15.75
N SER A 735 31.77 19.89 16.25
CA SER A 735 31.87 18.60 15.56
C SER A 735 31.60 17.42 16.50
N PHE A 736 31.28 16.27 15.92
CA PHE A 736 31.19 14.99 16.63
C PHE A 736 32.57 14.32 16.72
N ALA A 737 32.76 13.48 17.73
CA ALA A 737 33.82 12.47 17.73
C ALA A 737 33.51 11.34 16.72
N ASP A 738 34.47 10.45 16.49
CA ASP A 738 34.37 9.35 15.50
C ASP A 738 33.17 8.42 15.76
N ASP A 739 32.79 8.22 17.02
CA ASP A 739 31.64 7.41 17.43
C ASP A 739 30.27 8.10 17.19
N GLY A 740 30.30 9.35 16.70
CA GLY A 740 29.13 10.18 16.42
C GLY A 740 28.54 10.84 17.67
N THR A 741 29.27 10.93 18.78
CA THR A 741 28.84 11.63 20.00
C THR A 741 29.68 12.88 20.30
N ALA A 742 29.15 13.75 21.15
CA ALA A 742 29.84 14.92 21.68
C ALA A 742 29.28 15.28 23.07
N LEU A 743 29.96 16.18 23.80
CA LEU A 743 29.53 16.70 25.10
C LEU A 743 29.22 15.60 26.14
N GLY A 744 30.04 14.54 26.17
CA GLY A 744 29.85 13.39 27.07
C GLY A 744 28.63 12.53 26.73
N GLY A 745 28.23 12.48 25.45
CA GLY A 745 27.07 11.71 24.98
C GLY A 745 25.74 12.47 24.99
N ARG A 746 25.73 13.72 25.46
CA ARG A 746 24.55 14.60 25.45
C ARG A 746 24.17 15.10 24.06
N ALA A 747 25.13 15.17 23.14
CA ALA A 747 24.92 15.47 21.73
C ALA A 747 25.27 14.24 20.89
N ARG A 748 24.42 13.89 19.92
CA ARG A 748 24.60 12.67 19.12
C ARG A 748 24.11 12.84 17.68
N ARG A 749 24.90 12.31 16.75
CA ARG A 749 24.49 12.15 15.34
C ARG A 749 23.39 11.09 15.25
N PHE A 750 22.27 11.43 14.62
CA PHE A 750 21.16 10.49 14.46
C PHE A 750 21.34 9.63 13.21
N LEU A 751 21.51 8.32 13.45
CA LEU A 751 21.55 7.23 12.48
C LEU A 751 20.47 6.20 12.84
N GLY A 752 19.95 5.47 11.86
CA GLY A 752 18.87 4.49 12.04
C GLY A 752 19.35 3.08 12.34
N TRP A 753 20.57 2.72 11.93
CA TRP A 753 21.12 1.37 12.12
C TRP A 753 22.11 1.30 13.28
N SER A 754 22.07 0.17 14.00
CA SER A 754 23.01 -0.13 15.08
C SER A 754 23.23 -1.63 15.19
N THR A 755 24.48 -2.04 15.44
CA THR A 755 24.85 -3.41 15.81
C THR A 755 24.62 -3.70 17.30
N GLU A 756 24.31 -2.66 18.07
CA GLU A 756 23.97 -2.73 19.50
C GLU A 756 22.51 -2.34 19.74
N LYS A 757 22.10 -2.27 21.01
CA LYS A 757 20.78 -1.75 21.37
C LYS A 757 20.71 -0.26 21.05
N HIS A 758 19.95 0.08 20.01
CA HIS A 758 19.74 1.46 19.58
C HIS A 758 19.32 2.37 20.75
N TRP A 759 19.99 3.51 20.90
CA TRP A 759 19.83 4.43 22.04
C TRP A 759 18.40 5.00 22.13
N LEU A 760 17.74 5.29 21.01
CA LEU A 760 16.31 5.63 20.93
C LEU A 760 15.35 4.56 21.45
N ARG A 761 15.78 3.35 21.83
CA ARG A 761 14.91 2.36 22.49
C ARG A 761 14.82 2.54 23.99
N ARG A 762 15.82 3.16 24.62
CA ARG A 762 15.86 3.32 26.09
C ARG A 762 14.67 4.18 26.50
N LEU A 763 13.92 3.76 27.51
CA LEU A 763 12.87 4.62 28.06
C LEU A 763 13.57 5.87 28.63
N PRO A 764 13.16 7.08 28.24
CA PRO A 764 13.71 8.28 28.85
C PRO A 764 13.35 8.24 30.35
N THR A 765 14.34 8.46 31.21
CA THR A 765 14.11 8.69 32.64
C THR A 765 13.32 9.98 32.78
N THR A 766 12.00 9.88 33.02
CA THR A 766 11.19 11.03 33.40
C THR A 766 11.61 11.47 34.80
N ARG A 767 11.67 12.79 35.03
CA ARG A 767 12.05 13.41 36.32
C ARG A 767 11.23 12.93 37.53
N GLU A 768 10.11 12.23 37.30
CA GLU A 768 9.27 11.62 38.35
C GLU A 768 9.88 10.34 38.97
N GLN A 769 10.92 9.73 38.37
CA GLN A 769 11.56 8.53 38.94
C GLN A 769 12.81 8.82 39.80
N THR A 770 13.22 10.09 39.91
CA THR A 770 14.35 10.51 40.75
C THR A 770 13.93 11.07 42.12
N ALA A 771 12.62 11.04 42.42
CA ALA A 771 12.09 11.33 43.75
C ALA A 771 11.35 10.08 44.26
N GLY A 772 12.12 9.09 44.68
CA GLY A 772 11.66 7.88 45.34
C GLY A 772 12.60 7.55 46.48
#